data_AF-A0AAC9HPW9-F1
#
_entry.id   AF-A0AAC9HPW9-F1
#
_cell.length_a   1.000
_cell.length_b   1.000
_cell.length_c   1.000
_cell.angle_alpha   90.00
_cell.angle_beta   90.00
_cell.angle_gamma   90.00
#
_symmetry.space_group_name_H-M   'P 1'
#
loop_
_entity.id
_entity.type
_entity.pdbx_description
1 polymer ?
#
loop_
_entity_poly.entity_id
_entity_poly.type
_entity_poly.pdbx_seq_one_letter_code
_entity_poly.pdbx_strand_id
1 'polypeptide(L)'
;MSPTTPLPLSVLDLSPVPRGGTAARALADTIELAGLAENLGYHRFWLAEHHLNPGVASASPAVLIALVASATRHIRVGSGAVQISHLTPLLVAEQFGTIAQVHPDRIDLGLGHLDLGALQRRRTAGPPSGGTVASARVVDGLLVPAPARFGGSIATFELLARLLGYRPNEERQSYQDQVRDLLAFLDGEYRDPAGRAVHAVPAEGADLQTWVLGSSGGVSAQTAGAVGLPFAAGYHAAPAGVLDAVAAYRAAFVPSVSSPRPYVMVSADVVVAETDAEARRLATPFASWVLDIRTGRGAQPYPTPDEAEWRRWTAEERAIVQDRVDTQIVGSPATVVERLRTLARVTGADELLITTITSEHSDRVRSYELLAEAWQAIGRGGTDSDAAAQSTEVDVSNPAVAGNGLPVEREARSEAGAGASRPRLAVELDGAGRHPAAWRLPDAKPDRLSTAEWYVESVRRAEEGGLDFVAITDAFTPYSDRPGQVAGRLDAVAIAARVAPVTSSIGLVPTATVTHTEPFHLSKALATLDFVSLGRAGWEVAVSQTQAEADLFGRKDAAAAEVLWAEASDAAEVVVRLWDSWDDDAEIREVATGRFIDRDRLHYIDFDGEFFSVRGPSITPRPPQGHPLIVVGVHDPEAIGTAATHADVVRVSAPDLDSARAIRSRVRAEVAEAGRDPDEVSVLLDLEVLLAADGAAARAVLGELDGWAGAAVPARSLRVVGAPGEVADLIEQGFRSGAFDGVVFAPLALPGGLISIVEDVLPVLAERGLAETAVERANAVRSQGLRARLGLPARAASRFAAAEEPVSSAPIEKTAVGTDDRQKEQTR
;
A
#
# COMPACT_ATOMS: atom_id res chain seq x y z
N MET A 1 -6.71 13.59 -38.64
CA MET A 1 -5.74 12.76 -37.91
C MET A 1 -6.10 12.90 -36.44
N SER A 2 -6.81 11.93 -35.86
CA SER A 2 -7.17 11.94 -34.44
C SER A 2 -6.01 11.35 -33.64
N PRO A 3 -5.64 11.89 -32.47
CA PRO A 3 -4.51 11.37 -31.72
C PRO A 3 -4.79 9.94 -31.27
N THR A 4 -3.80 9.08 -31.47
CA THR A 4 -3.75 7.64 -31.17
C THR A 4 -3.65 7.33 -29.67
N THR A 5 -3.91 8.31 -28.80
CA THR A 5 -3.82 8.16 -27.34
C THR A 5 -5.24 8.16 -26.75
N PRO A 6 -5.62 7.13 -25.97
CA PRO A 6 -6.91 7.12 -25.28
C PRO A 6 -7.01 8.31 -24.30
N LEU A 7 -8.24 8.79 -24.08
CA LEU A 7 -8.52 9.88 -23.13
C LEU A 7 -7.98 9.54 -21.73
N PRO A 8 -7.40 10.49 -20.97
CA PRO A 8 -6.94 10.23 -19.62
C PRO A 8 -8.08 9.73 -18.71
N LEU A 9 -7.75 8.74 -17.86
CA LEU A 9 -8.60 8.30 -16.75
C LEU A 9 -8.04 8.82 -15.43
N SER A 10 -8.94 9.26 -14.56
CA SER A 10 -8.63 9.71 -13.21
C SER A 10 -9.52 9.01 -12.20
N VAL A 11 -9.09 8.96 -10.94
CA VAL A 11 -9.81 8.31 -9.84
C VAL A 11 -10.47 9.36 -8.97
N LEU A 12 -11.73 9.15 -8.58
CA LEU A 12 -12.41 9.88 -7.51
C LEU A 12 -12.69 8.92 -6.36
N ASP A 13 -11.94 9.11 -5.28
CA ASP A 13 -12.06 8.33 -4.06
C ASP A 13 -12.78 9.10 -2.95
N LEU A 14 -13.68 8.39 -2.27
CA LEU A 14 -14.48 8.93 -1.16
C LEU A 14 -13.94 8.47 0.20
N SER A 15 -12.86 7.67 0.21
CA SER A 15 -12.41 6.90 1.38
C SER A 15 -13.55 6.11 2.02
N PRO A 16 -14.20 5.19 1.27
CA PRO A 16 -15.39 4.50 1.74
C PRO A 16 -15.07 3.65 2.99
N VAL A 17 -15.95 3.73 3.98
CA VAL A 17 -15.92 2.88 5.18
C VAL A 17 -16.91 1.74 4.95
N PRO A 18 -16.46 0.50 4.78
CA PRO A 18 -17.36 -0.64 4.62
C PRO A 18 -18.05 -0.97 5.94
N ARG A 19 -19.12 -1.76 5.87
CA ARG A 19 -19.78 -2.25 7.08
C ARG A 19 -18.80 -3.07 7.94
N GLY A 20 -18.75 -2.75 9.24
CA GLY A 20 -17.78 -3.35 10.16
C GLY A 20 -16.35 -2.78 10.07
N GLY A 21 -16.08 -1.92 9.08
CA GLY A 21 -14.81 -1.25 8.90
C GLY A 21 -14.61 -0.03 9.80
N THR A 22 -13.41 0.54 9.73
CA THR A 22 -13.04 1.75 10.49
C THR A 22 -12.52 2.84 9.56
N ALA A 23 -12.63 4.10 10.00
CA ALA A 23 -12.05 5.23 9.27
C ALA A 23 -10.52 5.09 9.11
N ALA A 24 -9.82 4.52 10.11
CA ALA A 24 -8.38 4.29 10.03
C ALA A 24 -8.01 3.36 8.87
N ARG A 25 -8.73 2.24 8.71
CA ARG A 25 -8.50 1.33 7.58
C ARG A 25 -8.89 1.98 6.26
N ALA A 26 -10.03 2.68 6.18
CA ALA A 26 -10.46 3.36 4.96
C ALA A 26 -9.46 4.42 4.46
N LEU A 27 -8.81 5.15 5.37
CA LEU A 27 -7.76 6.11 5.03
C LEU A 27 -6.47 5.40 4.57
N ALA A 28 -6.10 4.29 5.20
CA ALA A 28 -4.97 3.47 4.73
C ALA A 28 -5.23 2.89 3.33
N ASP A 29 -6.43 2.35 3.09
CA ASP A 29 -6.89 1.86 1.79
C ASP A 29 -6.87 2.95 0.71
N THR A 30 -7.16 4.19 1.09
CA THR A 30 -7.12 5.34 0.17
C THR A 30 -5.70 5.64 -0.29
N ILE A 31 -4.74 5.61 0.64
CA ILE A 31 -3.31 5.82 0.34
C ILE A 31 -2.77 4.67 -0.50
N GLU A 32 -3.11 3.42 -0.17
CA GLU A 32 -2.78 2.23 -0.96
C GLU A 32 -3.33 2.35 -2.39
N LEU A 33 -4.61 2.70 -2.54
CA LEU A 33 -5.24 2.86 -3.84
C LEU A 33 -4.59 3.95 -4.68
N ALA A 34 -4.15 5.05 -4.06
CA ALA A 34 -3.48 6.12 -4.79
C ALA A 34 -2.11 5.69 -5.35
N GLY A 35 -1.32 4.94 -4.57
CA GLY A 35 -0.07 4.33 -5.05
C GLY A 35 -0.31 3.34 -6.18
N LEU A 36 -1.36 2.52 -6.09
CA LEU A 36 -1.75 1.62 -7.18
C LEU A 36 -2.19 2.39 -8.42
N ALA A 37 -3.05 3.41 -8.27
CA ALA A 37 -3.58 4.19 -9.39
C ALA A 37 -2.44 4.88 -10.16
N GLU A 38 -1.41 5.36 -9.45
CA GLU A 38 -0.18 5.87 -10.05
C GLU A 38 0.51 4.82 -10.93
N ASN A 39 0.75 3.62 -10.40
CA ASN A 39 1.40 2.53 -11.13
C ASN A 39 0.57 2.01 -12.32
N LEU A 40 -0.76 2.11 -12.24
CA LEU A 40 -1.68 1.75 -13.32
C LEU A 40 -1.82 2.84 -14.39
N GLY A 41 -1.13 3.97 -14.26
CA GLY A 41 -1.14 5.05 -15.25
C GLY A 41 -2.41 5.90 -15.23
N TYR A 42 -3.14 5.95 -14.12
CA TYR A 42 -4.19 6.97 -13.93
C TYR A 42 -3.55 8.35 -13.85
N HIS A 43 -4.24 9.34 -14.44
CA HIS A 43 -3.72 10.69 -14.60
C HIS A 43 -3.81 11.51 -13.31
N ARG A 44 -4.92 11.38 -12.58
CA ARG A 44 -5.16 12.11 -11.32
C ARG A 44 -5.86 11.24 -10.29
N PHE A 45 -5.65 11.57 -9.03
CA PHE A 45 -6.31 11.00 -7.86
C PHE A 45 -7.03 12.09 -7.07
N TRP A 46 -8.36 12.06 -7.09
CA TRP A 46 -9.23 13.06 -6.48
C TRP A 46 -9.84 12.53 -5.20
N LEU A 47 -9.84 13.37 -4.15
CA LEU A 47 -10.38 13.06 -2.83
C LEU A 47 -11.63 13.88 -2.54
N ALA A 48 -12.78 13.22 -2.43
CA ALA A 48 -14.06 13.88 -2.19
C ALA A 48 -14.14 14.50 -0.78
N GLU A 49 -14.98 15.51 -0.58
CA GLU A 49 -15.26 16.09 0.75
C GLU A 49 -16.67 15.72 1.21
N HIS A 50 -16.78 15.00 2.33
CA HIS A 50 -18.06 14.60 2.91
C HIS A 50 -18.08 14.78 4.44
N HIS A 51 -19.10 15.49 4.92
CA HIS A 51 -19.26 15.80 6.36
C HIS A 51 -20.43 15.03 6.97
N LEU A 52 -20.28 14.60 8.23
CA LEU A 52 -21.33 13.91 9.00
C LEU A 52 -21.86 12.64 8.33
N ASN A 53 -21.02 11.96 7.54
CA ASN A 53 -21.37 10.72 6.84
C ASN A 53 -20.53 9.56 7.38
N PRO A 54 -21.09 8.61 8.15
CA PRO A 54 -20.31 7.55 8.79
C PRO A 54 -19.72 6.53 7.80
N GLY A 55 -20.21 6.48 6.55
CA GLY A 55 -19.74 5.58 5.51
C GLY A 55 -18.58 6.09 4.68
N VAL A 56 -18.03 7.28 4.97
CA VAL A 56 -16.92 7.88 4.22
C VAL A 56 -15.98 8.59 5.19
N ALA A 57 -14.68 8.32 5.08
CA ALA A 57 -13.67 8.89 5.97
C ALA A 57 -13.09 10.22 5.48
N SER A 58 -13.36 10.59 4.22
CA SER A 58 -12.80 11.80 3.62
C SER A 58 -13.63 13.04 3.98
N ALA A 59 -13.21 13.74 5.05
CA ALA A 59 -13.81 15.00 5.51
C ALA A 59 -12.83 16.19 5.50
N SER A 60 -11.53 15.95 5.35
CA SER A 60 -10.48 16.98 5.33
C SER A 60 -9.57 16.79 4.10
N PRO A 61 -10.00 17.27 2.92
CA PRO A 61 -9.28 17.02 1.67
C PRO A 61 -7.82 17.49 1.71
N ALA A 62 -7.54 18.68 2.23
CA ALA A 62 -6.16 19.20 2.28
C ALA A 62 -5.21 18.29 3.06
N VAL A 63 -5.65 17.77 4.21
CA VAL A 63 -4.82 16.85 5.02
C VAL A 63 -4.59 15.54 4.29
N LEU A 64 -5.65 14.95 3.74
CA LEU A 64 -5.55 13.66 3.05
C LEU A 64 -4.76 13.76 1.74
N ILE A 65 -4.91 14.87 1.00
CA ILE A 65 -4.10 15.17 -0.19
C ILE A 65 -2.62 15.25 0.17
N ALA A 66 -2.24 15.94 1.26
CA ALA A 66 -0.85 16.01 1.68
C ALA A 66 -0.26 14.61 1.99
N LEU A 67 -1.04 13.76 2.65
CA LEU A 67 -0.64 12.37 2.95
C LEU A 67 -0.49 11.53 1.67
N VAL A 68 -1.46 11.62 0.75
CA VAL A 68 -1.42 10.89 -0.52
C VAL A 68 -0.30 11.39 -1.43
N ALA A 69 -0.09 12.71 -1.53
CA ALA A 69 1.00 13.31 -2.29
C ALA A 69 2.38 12.92 -1.74
N SER A 70 2.51 12.77 -0.41
CA SER A 70 3.73 12.26 0.24
C SER A 70 3.97 10.76 0.01
N ALA A 71 2.91 9.99 -0.28
CA ALA A 71 2.96 8.56 -0.51
C ALA A 71 3.12 8.16 -1.99
N THR A 72 2.98 9.11 -2.91
CA THR A 72 3.02 8.90 -4.37
C THR A 72 4.12 9.78 -4.99
N ARG A 73 4.51 9.56 -6.26
CA ARG A 73 5.66 10.25 -6.88
C ARG A 73 5.30 11.21 -8.01
N HIS A 74 4.35 10.88 -8.87
CA HIS A 74 4.09 11.57 -10.12
C HIS A 74 2.60 11.73 -10.48
N ILE A 75 1.68 10.95 -9.92
CA ILE A 75 0.24 11.15 -10.13
C ILE A 75 -0.17 12.52 -9.59
N ARG A 76 -1.09 13.21 -10.27
CA ARG A 76 -1.64 14.45 -9.73
C ARG A 76 -2.65 14.15 -8.64
N VAL A 77 -2.59 14.86 -7.51
CA VAL A 77 -3.47 14.62 -6.36
C VAL A 77 -4.29 15.87 -6.10
N GLY A 78 -5.59 15.70 -5.95
CA GLY A 78 -6.48 16.86 -5.79
C GLY A 78 -7.75 16.63 -5.02
N SER A 79 -8.48 17.72 -4.82
CA SER A 79 -9.74 17.70 -4.08
C SER A 79 -10.94 17.55 -5.01
N GLY A 80 -11.74 16.52 -4.81
CA GLY A 80 -12.98 16.23 -5.54
C GLY A 80 -14.16 17.15 -5.19
N ALA A 81 -13.86 18.39 -4.76
CA ALA A 81 -14.72 19.50 -4.35
C ALA A 81 -14.48 19.95 -2.89
N VAL A 82 -13.51 20.86 -2.69
CA VAL A 82 -13.46 21.73 -1.50
C VAL A 82 -14.68 22.63 -1.49
N GLN A 83 -15.52 22.51 -0.48
CA GLN A 83 -16.67 23.39 -0.29
C GLN A 83 -16.17 24.76 0.19
N ILE A 84 -15.81 25.63 -0.74
CA ILE A 84 -15.32 26.98 -0.43
C ILE A 84 -16.39 27.82 0.29
N SER A 85 -17.67 27.40 0.28
CA SER A 85 -18.69 28.01 1.13
C SER A 85 -18.48 27.72 2.63
N HIS A 86 -17.81 26.61 2.99
CA HIS A 86 -17.52 26.22 4.37
C HIS A 86 -16.21 26.83 4.90
N LEU A 87 -15.25 27.11 4.02
CA LEU A 87 -13.93 27.66 4.35
C LEU A 87 -13.81 29.11 3.86
N THR A 88 -12.77 29.84 4.27
CA THR A 88 -12.47 31.14 3.67
C THR A 88 -11.52 30.96 2.48
N PRO A 89 -11.61 31.79 1.42
CA PRO A 89 -10.67 31.74 0.30
C PRO A 89 -9.20 31.77 0.72
N LEU A 90 -8.86 32.59 1.73
CA LEU A 90 -7.50 32.67 2.29
C LEU A 90 -7.02 31.33 2.84
N LEU A 91 -7.83 30.64 3.65
CA LEU A 91 -7.42 29.37 4.25
C LEU A 91 -7.21 28.28 3.18
N VAL A 92 -8.09 28.26 2.17
CA VAL A 92 -7.94 27.33 1.04
C VAL A 92 -6.65 27.61 0.26
N ALA A 93 -6.37 28.89 -0.01
CA ALA A 93 -5.13 29.31 -0.67
C ALA A 93 -3.90 28.88 0.13
N GLU A 94 -3.87 29.13 1.44
CA GLU A 94 -2.73 28.78 2.29
C GLU A 94 -2.52 27.26 2.39
N GLN A 95 -3.59 26.49 2.53
CA GLN A 95 -3.50 25.03 2.62
C GLN A 95 -2.98 24.42 1.32
N PHE A 96 -3.62 24.72 0.19
CA PHE A 96 -3.25 24.12 -1.09
C PHE A 96 -1.93 24.68 -1.63
N GLY A 97 -1.65 25.96 -1.37
CA GLY A 97 -0.36 26.58 -1.62
C GLY A 97 0.77 25.86 -0.89
N THR A 98 0.62 25.66 0.42
CA THR A 98 1.62 24.92 1.22
C THR A 98 1.87 23.52 0.68
N ILE A 99 0.81 22.80 0.31
CA ILE A 99 0.94 21.45 -0.24
C ILE A 99 1.68 21.49 -1.59
N ALA A 100 1.32 22.41 -2.47
CA ALA A 100 1.95 22.56 -3.79
C ALA A 100 3.43 22.97 -3.71
N GLN A 101 3.82 23.76 -2.70
CA GLN A 101 5.23 24.10 -2.47
C GLN A 101 6.07 22.87 -2.05
N VAL A 102 5.46 21.91 -1.35
CA VAL A 102 6.12 20.65 -0.95
C VAL A 102 6.08 19.62 -2.09
N HIS A 103 5.05 19.67 -2.93
CA HIS A 103 4.78 18.73 -4.01
C HIS A 103 4.51 19.46 -5.33
N PRO A 104 5.54 20.05 -5.96
CA PRO A 104 5.37 20.85 -7.18
C PRO A 104 4.85 20.01 -8.36
N ASP A 105 4.26 20.67 -9.35
CA ASP A 105 3.77 20.12 -10.63
C ASP A 105 2.62 19.11 -10.55
N ARG A 106 2.03 18.87 -9.36
CA ARG A 106 1.10 17.74 -9.20
C ARG A 106 -0.08 17.93 -8.25
N ILE A 107 -0.37 19.16 -7.82
CA ILE A 107 -1.53 19.44 -6.96
C ILE A 107 -2.69 20.02 -7.76
N ASP A 108 -3.89 19.51 -7.52
CA ASP A 108 -5.14 20.02 -8.09
C ASP A 108 -6.10 20.50 -6.99
N LEU A 109 -6.60 21.72 -7.12
CA LEU A 109 -7.61 22.30 -6.23
C LEU A 109 -8.97 22.30 -6.92
N GLY A 110 -9.81 21.30 -6.62
CA GLY A 110 -11.19 21.29 -7.08
C GLY A 110 -12.11 22.01 -6.13
N LEU A 111 -12.88 22.96 -6.65
CA LEU A 111 -13.82 23.79 -5.89
C LEU A 111 -15.25 23.30 -6.10
N GLY A 112 -15.97 23.10 -4.99
CA GLY A 112 -17.40 22.82 -4.97
C GLY A 112 -18.22 24.02 -4.49
N HIS A 113 -19.52 23.97 -4.78
CA HIS A 113 -20.47 24.95 -4.28
C HIS A 113 -21.72 24.27 -3.70
N LEU A 114 -21.86 24.35 -2.38
CA LEU A 114 -23.10 24.00 -1.67
C LEU A 114 -23.67 25.25 -1.01
N ASP A 115 -24.79 25.76 -1.54
CA ASP A 115 -25.54 26.87 -0.94
C ASP A 115 -26.51 26.36 0.15
N LEU A 116 -25.96 26.14 1.36
CA LEU A 116 -26.73 25.75 2.54
C LEU A 116 -27.84 26.77 2.89
N GLY A 117 -27.65 28.05 2.56
CA GLY A 117 -28.65 29.11 2.79
C GLY A 117 -29.84 29.01 1.84
N ALA A 118 -29.61 28.71 0.55
CA ALA A 118 -30.68 28.45 -0.41
C ALA A 118 -31.50 27.21 -0.05
N LEU A 119 -30.85 26.16 0.48
CA LEU A 119 -31.54 24.96 0.97
C LEU A 119 -32.49 25.29 2.13
N GLN A 120 -32.06 26.15 3.07
CA GLN A 120 -32.94 26.65 4.15
C GLN A 120 -34.10 27.51 3.62
N ARG A 121 -33.85 28.40 2.64
CA ARG A 121 -34.90 29.26 2.03
C ARG A 121 -35.93 28.46 1.22
N ARG A 122 -35.54 27.39 0.54
CA ARG A 122 -36.50 26.53 -0.20
C ARG A 122 -37.57 25.90 0.69
N ARG A 123 -37.29 25.72 1.99
CA ARG A 123 -38.26 25.24 2.98
C ARG A 123 -39.45 26.18 3.16
N THR A 124 -39.23 27.50 3.03
CA THR A 124 -40.29 28.50 3.26
C THR A 124 -41.13 28.76 2.02
N ALA A 125 -40.62 28.45 0.82
CA ALA A 125 -41.25 28.81 -0.45
C ALA A 125 -42.18 27.73 -1.06
N GLY A 126 -42.18 26.49 -0.54
CA GLY A 126 -42.92 25.36 -1.14
C GLY A 126 -42.34 24.88 -2.48
N PRO A 127 -42.80 23.73 -3.03
CA PRO A 127 -42.30 23.23 -4.30
C PRO A 127 -42.70 24.16 -5.46
N PRO A 128 -41.81 24.40 -6.44
CA PRO A 128 -42.11 25.26 -7.58
C PRO A 128 -43.28 24.72 -8.38
N SER A 129 -44.27 25.56 -8.66
CA SER A 129 -45.44 25.24 -9.48
C SER A 129 -45.13 25.47 -10.96
N GLY A 130 -45.21 24.42 -11.79
CA GLY A 130 -45.44 24.57 -13.24
C GLY A 130 -44.28 24.35 -14.21
N GLY A 131 -43.29 23.52 -13.91
CA GLY A 131 -42.30 23.08 -14.90
C GLY A 131 -42.68 21.77 -15.60
N THR A 132 -42.53 21.67 -16.92
CA THR A 132 -42.54 20.38 -17.65
C THR A 132 -41.42 19.50 -17.13
N VAL A 133 -41.76 18.35 -16.54
CA VAL A 133 -40.75 17.39 -16.05
C VAL A 133 -40.09 16.73 -17.25
N ALA A 134 -38.79 16.94 -17.42
CA ALA A 134 -38.02 16.31 -18.50
C ALA A 134 -38.07 14.78 -18.35
N SER A 135 -38.42 14.07 -19.43
CA SER A 135 -38.44 12.61 -19.48
C SER A 135 -37.05 12.03 -19.74
N ALA A 136 -36.81 10.79 -19.31
CA ALA A 136 -35.60 10.05 -19.66
C ALA A 136 -35.46 9.95 -21.19
N ARG A 137 -34.24 10.07 -21.69
CA ARG A 137 -33.91 10.04 -23.12
C ARG A 137 -32.53 9.42 -23.35
N VAL A 138 -32.34 8.83 -24.52
CA VAL A 138 -31.02 8.34 -24.95
C VAL A 138 -30.47 9.30 -26.01
N VAL A 139 -29.26 9.80 -25.80
CA VAL A 139 -28.56 10.73 -26.70
C VAL A 139 -27.35 10.02 -27.25
N ASP A 140 -27.41 9.62 -28.52
CA ASP A 140 -26.35 8.88 -29.20
C ASP A 140 -25.77 7.72 -28.36
N GLY A 141 -26.64 6.93 -27.73
CA GLY A 141 -26.26 5.79 -26.88
C GLY A 141 -26.02 6.10 -25.39
N LEU A 142 -25.93 7.37 -24.99
CA LEU A 142 -25.84 7.76 -23.58
C LEU A 142 -27.24 7.93 -22.98
N LEU A 143 -27.51 7.27 -21.84
CA LEU A 143 -28.74 7.48 -21.08
C LEU A 143 -28.69 8.80 -20.31
N VAL A 144 -29.65 9.69 -20.56
CA VAL A 144 -29.92 10.87 -19.73
C VAL A 144 -31.25 10.63 -19.01
N PRO A 145 -31.24 10.27 -17.72
CA PRO A 145 -32.46 9.90 -17.01
C PRO A 145 -33.33 11.13 -16.74
N ALA A 146 -34.59 10.89 -16.34
CA ALA A 146 -35.44 11.95 -15.82
C ALA A 146 -34.85 12.48 -14.50
N PRO A 147 -34.97 13.78 -14.18
CA PRO A 147 -34.50 14.32 -12.92
C PRO A 147 -35.17 13.62 -11.73
N ALA A 148 -34.36 13.04 -10.84
CA ALA A 148 -34.86 12.40 -9.63
C ALA A 148 -35.44 13.42 -8.64
N ARG A 149 -36.45 12.99 -7.88
CA ARG A 149 -37.05 13.80 -6.80
C ARG A 149 -36.28 13.55 -5.49
N PHE A 150 -35.75 14.63 -4.91
CA PHE A 150 -35.24 14.60 -3.54
C PHE A 150 -36.41 14.77 -2.56
N GLY A 151 -36.77 13.69 -1.86
CA GLY A 151 -37.84 13.69 -0.84
C GLY A 151 -37.33 13.55 0.61
N GLY A 152 -36.01 13.44 0.82
CA GLY A 152 -35.41 13.19 2.12
C GLY A 152 -35.35 14.40 3.05
N SER A 153 -35.13 14.13 4.33
CA SER A 153 -34.93 15.18 5.35
C SER A 153 -33.68 15.99 5.07
N ILE A 154 -33.77 17.32 5.19
CA ILE A 154 -32.61 18.23 5.12
C ILE A 154 -31.95 18.47 6.48
N ALA A 155 -32.40 17.78 7.54
CA ALA A 155 -31.96 18.04 8.92
C ALA A 155 -30.44 17.90 9.12
N THR A 156 -29.80 16.96 8.43
CA THR A 156 -28.33 16.78 8.48
C THR A 156 -27.60 17.99 7.90
N PHE A 157 -28.10 18.57 6.79
CA PHE A 157 -27.56 19.81 6.23
C PHE A 157 -27.83 21.02 7.13
N GLU A 158 -28.99 21.07 7.81
CA GLU A 158 -29.29 22.11 8.81
C GLU A 158 -28.38 22.01 10.05
N LEU A 159 -28.04 20.79 10.47
CA LEU A 159 -27.08 20.56 11.55
C LEU A 159 -25.67 20.97 11.10
N LEU A 160 -25.23 20.56 9.92
CA LEU A 160 -23.94 20.94 9.35
C LEU A 160 -23.81 22.47 9.26
N ALA A 161 -24.83 23.16 8.73
CA ALA A 161 -24.85 24.62 8.65
C ALA A 161 -24.66 25.25 10.05
N ARG A 162 -25.38 24.76 11.07
CA ARG A 162 -25.24 25.24 12.45
C ARG A 162 -23.85 24.99 13.03
N LEU A 163 -23.27 23.81 12.81
CA LEU A 163 -21.94 23.45 13.29
C LEU A 163 -20.84 24.28 12.63
N LEU A 164 -21.02 24.62 11.35
CA LEU A 164 -20.16 25.53 10.60
C LEU A 164 -20.43 27.02 10.88
N GLY A 165 -21.31 27.33 11.84
CA GLY A 165 -21.60 28.69 12.27
C GLY A 165 -22.42 29.53 11.29
N TYR A 166 -23.13 28.91 10.32
CA TYR A 166 -23.97 29.64 9.37
C TYR A 166 -25.10 30.40 10.06
N ARG A 167 -25.23 31.68 9.71
CA ARG A 167 -26.32 32.56 10.17
C ARG A 167 -27.29 32.82 9.01
N PRO A 168 -28.61 32.58 9.17
CA PRO A 168 -29.58 32.68 8.07
C PRO A 168 -29.70 34.06 7.38
N ASN A 169 -29.34 35.15 8.08
CA ASN A 169 -29.51 36.54 7.61
C ASN A 169 -28.18 37.24 7.30
N GLU A 170 -27.07 36.50 7.26
CA GLU A 170 -25.76 37.06 6.94
C GLU A 170 -25.57 37.11 5.43
N GLU A 171 -25.35 38.31 4.89
CA GLU A 171 -24.97 38.46 3.49
C GLU A 171 -23.59 37.82 3.28
N ARG A 172 -23.53 36.84 2.38
CA ARG A 172 -22.28 36.18 2.01
C ARG A 172 -21.85 36.60 0.63
N GLN A 173 -20.55 36.68 0.46
CA GLN A 173 -19.92 36.88 -0.83
C GLN A 173 -20.40 35.81 -1.83
N SER A 174 -20.57 36.21 -3.10
CA SER A 174 -20.97 35.28 -4.15
C SER A 174 -19.92 34.20 -4.36
N TYR A 175 -20.31 33.01 -4.82
CA TYR A 175 -19.36 31.93 -5.14
C TYR A 175 -18.31 32.38 -6.16
N GLN A 176 -18.72 33.16 -7.17
CA GLN A 176 -17.82 33.67 -8.20
C GLN A 176 -16.77 34.62 -7.61
N ASP A 177 -17.15 35.48 -6.66
CA ASP A 177 -16.21 36.39 -6.01
C ASP A 177 -15.29 35.66 -5.03
N GLN A 178 -15.77 34.63 -4.33
CA GLN A 178 -14.91 33.76 -3.52
C GLN A 178 -13.84 33.06 -4.37
N VAL A 179 -14.19 32.59 -5.57
CA VAL A 179 -13.24 32.00 -6.52
C VAL A 179 -12.23 33.05 -7.01
N ARG A 180 -12.68 34.28 -7.32
CA ARG A 180 -11.77 35.37 -7.71
C ARG A 180 -10.79 35.73 -6.60
N ASP A 181 -11.25 35.84 -5.37
CA ASP A 181 -10.41 36.15 -4.22
C ASP A 181 -9.35 35.06 -4.00
N LEU A 182 -9.74 33.78 -4.10
CA LEU A 182 -8.82 32.65 -4.04
C LEU A 182 -7.75 32.73 -5.13
N LEU A 183 -8.14 32.96 -6.40
CA LEU A 183 -7.18 33.11 -7.49
C LEU A 183 -6.26 34.31 -7.26
N ALA A 184 -6.78 35.44 -6.79
CA ALA A 184 -5.97 36.60 -6.46
C ALA A 184 -4.97 36.34 -5.31
N PHE A 185 -5.30 35.48 -4.35
CA PHE A 185 -4.33 35.03 -3.34
C PHE A 185 -3.23 34.14 -3.93
N LEU A 186 -3.59 33.22 -4.85
CA LEU A 186 -2.62 32.36 -5.54
C LEU A 186 -1.67 33.17 -6.44
N ASP A 187 -2.19 34.19 -7.11
CA ASP A 187 -1.43 35.08 -8.00
C ASP A 187 -0.63 36.16 -7.23
N GLY A 188 -0.86 36.32 -5.92
CA GLY A 188 -0.24 37.37 -5.11
C GLY A 188 -0.77 38.79 -5.41
N GLU A 189 -1.96 38.88 -6.01
CA GLU A 189 -2.58 40.14 -6.45
C GLU A 189 -3.73 40.60 -5.54
N TYR A 190 -4.07 39.84 -4.49
CA TYR A 190 -5.19 40.16 -3.62
C TYR A 190 -5.02 41.52 -2.91
N ARG A 191 -6.11 42.30 -2.91
CA ARG A 191 -6.21 43.58 -2.21
C ARG A 191 -7.42 43.58 -1.31
N ASP A 192 -7.25 44.07 -0.08
CA ASP A 192 -8.37 44.26 0.83
C ASP A 192 -9.30 45.41 0.37
N PRO A 193 -10.48 45.58 0.98
CA PRO A 193 -11.40 46.67 0.62
C PRO A 193 -10.83 48.09 0.75
N ALA A 194 -9.72 48.27 1.49
CA ALA A 194 -9.00 49.54 1.61
C ALA A 194 -7.88 49.71 0.56
N GLY A 195 -7.72 48.74 -0.36
CA GLY A 195 -6.74 48.73 -1.44
C GLY A 195 -5.34 48.24 -1.03
N ARG A 196 -5.16 47.77 0.21
CA ARG A 196 -3.87 47.29 0.72
C ARG A 196 -3.59 45.91 0.16
N ALA A 197 -2.35 45.68 -0.29
CA ALA A 197 -1.90 44.35 -0.68
C ALA A 197 -1.89 43.44 0.56
N VAL A 198 -2.47 42.25 0.45
CA VAL A 198 -2.46 41.23 1.50
C VAL A 198 -1.91 39.95 0.89
N HIS A 199 -0.95 39.36 1.60
CA HIS A 199 -0.13 38.28 1.08
C HIS A 199 -0.47 36.95 1.74
N ALA A 200 -0.75 35.94 0.93
CA ALA A 200 -0.91 34.56 1.34
C ALA A 200 0.38 33.82 0.98
N VAL A 201 1.46 34.09 1.73
CA VAL A 201 2.84 33.70 1.39
C VAL A 201 3.01 32.28 0.86
N PRO A 202 2.44 31.21 1.46
CA PRO A 202 2.62 29.86 0.92
C PRO A 202 1.85 29.60 -0.40
N ALA A 203 0.88 30.43 -0.73
CA ALA A 203 0.03 30.32 -1.91
C ALA A 203 0.57 31.06 -3.14
N GLU A 204 1.34 32.13 -2.92
CA GLU A 204 1.81 33.01 -3.99
C GLU A 204 2.74 32.27 -4.97
N GLY A 205 2.33 32.21 -6.23
CA GLY A 205 3.06 31.51 -7.29
C GLY A 205 3.11 29.99 -7.10
N ALA A 206 2.28 29.42 -6.22
CA ALA A 206 2.22 27.99 -6.00
C ALA A 206 1.75 27.26 -7.27
N ASP A 207 2.48 26.22 -7.63
CA ASP A 207 2.22 25.46 -8.85
C ASP A 207 1.12 24.41 -8.62
N LEU A 208 -0.14 24.87 -8.75
CA LEU A 208 -1.32 24.04 -8.64
C LEU A 208 -2.37 24.39 -9.69
N GLN A 209 -3.17 23.40 -10.10
CA GLN A 209 -4.25 23.62 -11.05
C GLN A 209 -5.60 23.76 -10.33
N THR A 210 -6.28 24.89 -10.53
CA THR A 210 -7.61 25.10 -9.94
C THR A 210 -8.71 24.62 -10.88
N TRP A 211 -9.71 23.93 -10.33
CA TRP A 211 -10.85 23.36 -11.04
C TRP A 211 -12.15 23.77 -10.37
N VAL A 212 -13.23 23.79 -11.14
CA VAL A 212 -14.58 23.95 -10.60
C VAL A 212 -15.41 22.71 -10.89
N LEU A 213 -16.07 22.18 -9.87
CA LEU A 213 -16.92 21.01 -9.96
C LEU A 213 -18.40 21.43 -9.91
N GLY A 214 -19.21 20.83 -10.77
CA GLY A 214 -20.63 21.13 -10.85
C GLY A 214 -21.47 19.99 -11.43
N SER A 215 -22.74 19.99 -11.10
CA SER A 215 -23.70 18.94 -11.47
C SER A 215 -24.90 19.47 -12.27
N SER A 216 -24.91 20.77 -12.58
CA SER A 216 -25.95 21.45 -13.36
C SER A 216 -25.39 22.65 -14.12
N GLY A 217 -26.13 23.18 -15.09
CA GLY A 217 -25.79 24.42 -15.82
C GLY A 217 -25.91 25.72 -15.02
N GLY A 218 -25.93 25.62 -13.69
CA GLY A 218 -26.08 26.75 -12.77
C GLY A 218 -24.77 27.49 -12.46
N VAL A 219 -24.69 28.03 -11.25
CA VAL A 219 -23.62 28.95 -10.80
C VAL A 219 -22.22 28.36 -11.00
N SER A 220 -21.97 27.10 -10.64
CA SER A 220 -20.62 26.51 -10.79
C SER A 220 -20.14 26.48 -12.24
N ALA A 221 -20.98 26.02 -13.18
CA ALA A 221 -20.63 25.95 -14.60
C ALA A 221 -20.38 27.34 -15.21
N GLN A 222 -21.24 28.30 -14.85
CA GLN A 222 -21.12 29.70 -15.31
C GLN A 222 -19.89 30.38 -14.73
N THR A 223 -19.61 30.19 -13.44
CA THR A 223 -18.39 30.70 -12.78
C THR A 223 -17.15 30.12 -13.44
N ALA A 224 -17.06 28.80 -13.59
CA ALA A 224 -15.92 28.12 -14.21
C ALA A 224 -15.62 28.68 -15.61
N GLY A 225 -16.66 28.85 -16.43
CA GLY A 225 -16.53 29.45 -17.75
C GLY A 225 -16.07 30.89 -17.68
N ALA A 226 -16.73 31.73 -16.87
CA ALA A 226 -16.48 33.16 -16.80
C ALA A 226 -15.09 33.53 -16.25
N VAL A 227 -14.52 32.69 -15.38
CA VAL A 227 -13.15 32.86 -14.86
C VAL A 227 -12.09 32.05 -15.63
N GLY A 228 -12.50 31.30 -16.66
CA GLY A 228 -11.60 30.53 -17.51
C GLY A 228 -10.89 29.37 -16.80
N LEU A 229 -11.59 28.65 -15.92
CA LEU A 229 -11.06 27.47 -15.25
C LEU A 229 -11.54 26.17 -15.93
N PRO A 230 -10.79 25.06 -15.80
CA PRO A 230 -11.27 23.73 -16.20
C PRO A 230 -12.47 23.30 -15.33
N PHE A 231 -13.38 22.52 -15.93
CA PHE A 231 -14.66 22.18 -15.31
C PHE A 231 -14.88 20.67 -15.22
N ALA A 232 -15.30 20.17 -14.05
CA ALA A 232 -15.70 18.78 -13.87
C ALA A 232 -17.23 18.65 -13.72
N ALA A 233 -17.85 17.88 -14.63
CA ALA A 233 -19.28 17.60 -14.62
C ALA A 233 -19.62 16.28 -13.91
N GLY A 234 -20.58 16.35 -12.98
CA GLY A 234 -21.00 15.25 -12.10
C GLY A 234 -22.02 14.28 -12.71
N TYR A 235 -21.65 13.39 -13.64
CA TYR A 235 -22.59 12.38 -14.14
C TYR A 235 -22.87 11.27 -13.12
N HIS A 236 -21.87 10.88 -12.31
CA HIS A 236 -22.07 9.99 -11.16
C HIS A 236 -23.12 10.55 -10.18
N ALA A 237 -23.08 11.84 -9.84
CA ALA A 237 -23.97 12.41 -8.82
C ALA A 237 -25.35 12.82 -9.36
N ALA A 238 -25.39 13.52 -10.51
CA ALA A 238 -26.60 14.08 -11.11
C ALA A 238 -26.62 13.84 -12.63
N PRO A 239 -26.85 12.59 -13.06
CA PRO A 239 -26.72 12.20 -14.46
C PRO A 239 -27.64 12.97 -15.41
N ALA A 240 -28.84 13.34 -14.95
CA ALA A 240 -29.81 14.09 -15.75
C ALA A 240 -29.30 15.48 -16.21
N GLY A 241 -28.37 16.09 -15.46
CA GLY A 241 -27.87 17.45 -15.70
C GLY A 241 -26.56 17.54 -16.45
N VAL A 242 -25.89 16.43 -16.79
CA VAL A 242 -24.51 16.45 -17.30
C VAL A 242 -24.37 17.26 -18.60
N LEU A 243 -25.29 17.09 -19.54
CA LEU A 243 -25.23 17.76 -20.85
C LEU A 243 -25.47 19.26 -20.72
N ASP A 244 -26.43 19.65 -19.88
CA ASP A 244 -26.75 21.05 -19.62
C ASP A 244 -25.59 21.74 -18.88
N ALA A 245 -24.92 21.04 -17.97
CA ALA A 245 -23.74 21.53 -17.25
C ALA A 245 -22.57 21.82 -18.21
N VAL A 246 -22.25 20.85 -19.07
CA VAL A 246 -21.16 21.00 -20.06
C VAL A 246 -21.48 22.09 -21.07
N ALA A 247 -22.73 22.16 -21.56
CA ALA A 247 -23.16 23.19 -22.50
C ALA A 247 -23.08 24.60 -21.88
N ALA A 248 -23.56 24.77 -20.64
CA ALA A 248 -23.50 26.04 -19.94
C ALA A 248 -22.06 26.50 -19.67
N TYR A 249 -21.18 25.59 -19.25
CA TYR A 249 -19.75 25.88 -19.06
C TYR A 249 -19.11 26.39 -20.36
N ARG A 250 -19.29 25.65 -21.46
CA ARG A 250 -18.73 26.03 -22.77
C ARG A 250 -19.28 27.35 -23.28
N ALA A 251 -20.57 27.62 -23.07
CA ALA A 251 -21.19 28.87 -23.48
C ALA A 251 -20.68 30.08 -22.68
N ALA A 252 -20.30 29.89 -21.41
CA ALA A 252 -19.76 30.92 -20.55
C ALA A 252 -18.22 31.05 -20.64
N PHE A 253 -17.53 30.16 -21.34
CA PHE A 253 -16.07 30.04 -21.29
C PHE A 253 -15.34 31.26 -21.86
N VAL A 254 -14.46 31.83 -21.03
CA VAL A 254 -13.51 32.88 -21.39
C VAL A 254 -12.09 32.30 -21.24
N PRO A 255 -11.25 32.27 -22.30
CA PRO A 255 -9.89 31.78 -22.20
C PRO A 255 -9.06 32.51 -21.13
N SER A 256 -8.23 31.76 -20.41
CA SER A 256 -7.29 32.26 -19.41
C SER A 256 -5.87 31.74 -19.67
N VAL A 257 -4.89 32.23 -18.90
CA VAL A 257 -3.51 31.74 -18.97
C VAL A 257 -3.43 30.25 -18.55
N SER A 258 -4.20 29.86 -17.53
CA SER A 258 -4.24 28.49 -17.01
C SER A 258 -5.09 27.54 -17.87
N SER A 259 -6.03 28.07 -18.66
CA SER A 259 -6.88 27.30 -19.57
C SER A 259 -7.16 28.08 -20.86
N PRO A 260 -6.33 27.90 -21.91
CA PRO A 260 -6.50 28.64 -23.17
C PRO A 260 -7.70 28.15 -24.00
N ARG A 261 -8.24 26.97 -23.67
CA ARG A 261 -9.41 26.34 -24.31
C ARG A 261 -10.25 25.66 -23.23
N PRO A 262 -11.57 25.48 -23.43
CA PRO A 262 -12.39 24.76 -22.46
C PRO A 262 -11.85 23.35 -22.28
N TYR A 263 -11.73 22.92 -21.01
CA TYR A 263 -11.30 21.58 -20.62
C TYR A 263 -12.36 20.97 -19.70
N VAL A 264 -12.93 19.84 -20.10
CA VAL A 264 -14.06 19.21 -19.42
C VAL A 264 -13.69 17.82 -18.92
N MET A 265 -13.81 17.61 -17.61
CA MET A 265 -13.76 16.28 -17.00
C MET A 265 -15.18 15.78 -16.72
N VAL A 266 -15.50 14.52 -16.99
CA VAL A 266 -16.82 13.95 -16.69
C VAL A 266 -16.68 12.74 -15.78
N SER A 267 -17.42 12.73 -14.67
CA SER A 267 -17.32 11.68 -13.66
C SER A 267 -18.39 10.60 -13.76
N ALA A 268 -18.06 9.34 -13.51
CA ALA A 268 -19.00 8.21 -13.58
C ALA A 268 -18.80 7.20 -12.45
N ASP A 269 -19.90 6.63 -11.95
CA ASP A 269 -19.86 5.45 -11.07
C ASP A 269 -19.57 4.21 -11.93
N VAL A 270 -18.51 3.48 -11.62
CA VAL A 270 -18.05 2.32 -12.39
C VAL A 270 -17.75 1.13 -11.47
N VAL A 271 -18.11 -0.07 -11.92
CA VAL A 271 -17.65 -1.33 -11.31
C VAL A 271 -17.27 -2.29 -12.42
N VAL A 272 -16.01 -2.74 -12.42
CA VAL A 272 -15.47 -3.70 -13.38
C VAL A 272 -15.16 -5.01 -12.66
N ALA A 273 -15.54 -6.13 -13.25
CA ALA A 273 -15.12 -7.46 -12.84
C ALA A 273 -14.82 -8.30 -14.09
N GLU A 274 -14.32 -9.52 -13.93
CA GLU A 274 -13.98 -10.43 -15.04
C GLU A 274 -15.18 -10.69 -15.95
N THR A 275 -16.39 -10.70 -15.39
CA THR A 275 -17.63 -10.91 -16.13
C THR A 275 -18.70 -9.88 -15.77
N ASP A 276 -19.63 -9.66 -16.70
CA ASP A 276 -20.81 -8.83 -16.47
C ASP A 276 -21.65 -9.29 -15.27
N ALA A 277 -21.73 -10.60 -15.02
CA ALA A 277 -22.50 -11.15 -13.91
C ALA A 277 -21.85 -10.82 -12.56
N GLU A 278 -20.54 -10.99 -12.47
CA GLU A 278 -19.81 -10.69 -11.22
C GLU A 278 -19.80 -9.19 -10.93
N ALA A 279 -19.61 -8.35 -11.94
CA ALA A 279 -19.65 -6.89 -11.76
C ALA A 279 -21.02 -6.44 -11.21
N ARG A 280 -22.13 -7.04 -11.70
CA ARG A 280 -23.47 -6.77 -11.19
C ARG A 280 -23.64 -7.23 -9.74
N ARG A 281 -23.10 -8.39 -9.38
CA ARG A 281 -23.12 -8.89 -8.00
C ARG A 281 -22.43 -7.90 -7.06
N LEU A 282 -21.21 -7.48 -7.38
CA LEU A 282 -20.44 -6.49 -6.62
C LEU A 282 -21.12 -5.12 -6.51
N ALA A 283 -21.87 -4.72 -7.56
CA ALA A 283 -22.60 -3.45 -7.59
C ALA A 283 -23.96 -3.48 -6.84
N THR A 284 -24.47 -4.65 -6.44
CA THR A 284 -25.79 -4.81 -5.79
C THR A 284 -26.04 -3.87 -4.60
N PRO A 285 -25.06 -3.59 -3.70
CA PRO A 285 -25.26 -2.68 -2.58
C PRO A 285 -25.53 -1.22 -2.95
N PHE A 286 -25.14 -0.80 -4.16
CA PHE A 286 -25.15 0.59 -4.60
C PHE A 286 -26.53 1.26 -4.46
N ALA A 287 -27.59 0.56 -4.86
CA ALA A 287 -28.96 1.08 -4.76
C ALA A 287 -29.34 1.42 -3.31
N SER A 288 -29.02 0.53 -2.35
CA SER A 288 -29.31 0.75 -0.93
C SER A 288 -28.55 1.95 -0.38
N TRP A 289 -27.30 2.10 -0.79
CA TRP A 289 -26.45 3.22 -0.38
C TRP A 289 -26.97 4.56 -0.92
N VAL A 290 -27.36 4.60 -2.20
CA VAL A 290 -27.99 5.79 -2.82
C VAL A 290 -29.31 6.15 -2.13
N LEU A 291 -30.10 5.15 -1.75
CA LEU A 291 -31.37 5.38 -1.05
C LEU A 291 -31.13 6.08 0.31
N ASP A 292 -30.17 5.61 1.11
CA ASP A 292 -29.84 6.23 2.40
C ASP A 292 -29.39 7.69 2.24
N ILE A 293 -28.59 7.98 1.20
CA ILE A 293 -28.18 9.35 0.87
C ILE A 293 -29.40 10.22 0.52
N ARG A 294 -30.27 9.75 -0.38
CA ARG A 294 -31.41 10.54 -0.89
C ARG A 294 -32.55 10.71 0.10
N THR A 295 -32.63 9.82 1.09
CA THR A 295 -33.62 9.89 2.18
C THR A 295 -33.13 10.72 3.37
N GLY A 296 -31.89 11.24 3.32
CA GLY A 296 -31.33 12.16 4.32
C GLY A 296 -30.56 11.48 5.45
N ARG A 297 -30.35 10.15 5.37
CA ARG A 297 -29.49 9.41 6.30
C ARG A 297 -28.01 9.62 5.99
N GLY A 298 -27.68 10.14 4.81
CA GLY A 298 -26.29 10.34 4.36
C GLY A 298 -25.65 9.02 3.91
N ALA A 299 -24.38 9.10 3.52
CA ALA A 299 -23.60 7.92 3.16
C ALA A 299 -23.33 7.09 4.41
N GLN A 300 -24.00 5.93 4.49
CA GLN A 300 -23.83 4.94 5.55
C GLN A 300 -22.71 3.97 5.20
N PRO A 301 -22.14 3.22 6.18
CA PRO A 301 -21.16 2.18 5.89
C PRO A 301 -21.64 1.25 4.77
N TYR A 302 -20.79 1.05 3.76
CA TYR A 302 -21.19 0.40 2.51
C TYR A 302 -21.58 -1.07 2.79
N PRO A 303 -22.80 -1.51 2.42
CA PRO A 303 -23.26 -2.88 2.70
C PRO A 303 -22.52 -3.93 1.88
N THR A 304 -22.60 -5.21 2.29
CA THR A 304 -22.12 -6.34 1.46
C THR A 304 -23.14 -6.72 0.39
N PRO A 305 -22.75 -7.40 -0.71
CA PRO A 305 -23.68 -7.89 -1.72
C PRO A 305 -24.79 -8.76 -1.11
N ASP A 306 -24.43 -9.70 -0.22
CA ASP A 306 -25.36 -10.60 0.45
C ASP A 306 -26.42 -9.82 1.24
N GLU A 307 -26.03 -8.82 2.03
CA GLU A 307 -26.98 -7.98 2.77
C GLU A 307 -27.94 -7.22 1.85
N ALA A 308 -27.44 -6.76 0.71
CA ALA A 308 -28.24 -6.04 -0.27
C ALA A 308 -29.26 -6.95 -0.98
N GLU A 309 -28.92 -8.22 -1.21
CA GLU A 309 -29.81 -9.21 -1.82
C GLU A 309 -31.05 -9.51 -0.95
N TRP A 310 -30.88 -9.53 0.38
CA TRP A 310 -31.99 -9.77 1.32
C TRP A 310 -32.92 -8.56 1.50
N ARG A 311 -32.58 -7.38 0.95
CA ARG A 311 -33.40 -6.17 1.10
C ARG A 311 -34.71 -6.28 0.32
N ARG A 312 -35.83 -6.05 1.02
CA ARG A 312 -37.14 -5.86 0.38
C ARG A 312 -37.31 -4.41 -0.06
N TRP A 313 -37.66 -4.23 -1.34
CA TRP A 313 -37.82 -2.93 -1.98
C TRP A 313 -39.29 -2.61 -2.27
N THR A 314 -39.74 -1.43 -1.85
CA THR A 314 -41.01 -0.84 -2.29
C THR A 314 -40.89 -0.23 -3.71
N ALA A 315 -42.02 0.03 -4.36
CA ALA A 315 -42.02 0.71 -5.66
C ALA A 315 -41.52 2.16 -5.56
N GLU A 316 -41.79 2.82 -4.44
CA GLU A 316 -41.32 4.19 -4.16
C GLU A 316 -39.80 4.24 -3.96
N GLU A 317 -39.24 3.35 -3.15
CA GLU A 317 -37.78 3.28 -2.95
C GLU A 317 -37.02 2.98 -4.25
N ARG A 318 -37.56 2.08 -5.10
CA ARG A 318 -36.98 1.82 -6.43
C ARG A 318 -36.98 3.08 -7.28
N ALA A 319 -38.10 3.81 -7.32
CA ALA A 319 -38.20 5.05 -8.09
C ALA A 319 -37.23 6.15 -7.60
N ILE A 320 -36.87 6.16 -6.31
CA ILE A 320 -35.91 7.12 -5.73
C ILE A 320 -34.48 6.87 -6.23
N VAL A 321 -34.10 5.64 -6.57
CA VAL A 321 -32.70 5.30 -6.91
C VAL A 321 -32.49 4.95 -8.38
N GLN A 322 -33.57 4.76 -9.13
CA GLN A 322 -33.56 4.19 -10.48
C GLN A 322 -32.62 4.91 -11.44
N ASP A 323 -32.60 6.25 -11.45
CA ASP A 323 -31.71 7.03 -12.31
C ASP A 323 -30.23 6.74 -12.04
N ARG A 324 -29.82 6.60 -10.77
CA ARG A 324 -28.44 6.27 -10.39
C ARG A 324 -28.09 4.84 -10.74
N VAL A 325 -29.00 3.90 -10.51
CA VAL A 325 -28.80 2.50 -10.87
C VAL A 325 -28.68 2.33 -12.39
N ASP A 326 -29.54 2.98 -13.17
CA ASP A 326 -29.54 2.87 -14.63
C ASP A 326 -28.33 3.54 -15.28
N THR A 327 -27.71 4.50 -14.61
CA THR A 327 -26.55 5.25 -15.12
C THR A 327 -25.21 4.79 -14.57
N GLN A 328 -25.21 3.86 -13.61
CA GLN A 328 -24.00 3.17 -13.17
C GLN A 328 -23.44 2.31 -14.30
N ILE A 329 -22.14 2.41 -14.55
CA ILE A 329 -21.46 1.65 -15.60
C ILE A 329 -20.87 0.38 -14.97
N VAL A 330 -21.57 -0.73 -15.11
CA VAL A 330 -21.21 -2.02 -14.48
C VAL A 330 -21.06 -3.10 -15.53
N GLY A 331 -19.94 -3.82 -15.54
CA GLY A 331 -19.75 -4.96 -16.44
C GLY A 331 -18.33 -5.51 -16.50
N SER A 332 -18.12 -6.38 -17.48
CA SER A 332 -16.79 -6.81 -17.92
C SER A 332 -15.98 -5.65 -18.49
N PRO A 333 -14.64 -5.78 -18.65
CA PRO A 333 -13.81 -4.68 -19.12
C PRO A 333 -14.25 -4.15 -20.49
N ALA A 334 -14.65 -5.03 -21.42
CA ALA A 334 -15.17 -4.65 -22.73
C ALA A 334 -16.45 -3.81 -22.63
N THR A 335 -17.43 -4.27 -21.84
CA THR A 335 -18.71 -3.58 -21.62
C THR A 335 -18.49 -2.17 -21.03
N VAL A 336 -17.59 -2.07 -20.05
CA VAL A 336 -17.31 -0.80 -19.36
C VAL A 336 -16.59 0.18 -20.28
N VAL A 337 -15.59 -0.29 -21.04
CA VAL A 337 -14.87 0.52 -22.05
C VAL A 337 -15.83 1.12 -23.06
N GLU A 338 -16.75 0.33 -23.62
CA GLU A 338 -17.72 0.79 -24.62
C GLU A 338 -18.61 1.92 -24.07
N ARG A 339 -19.11 1.74 -22.84
CA ARG A 339 -19.98 2.72 -22.17
C ARG A 339 -19.25 4.01 -21.81
N LEU A 340 -18.01 3.91 -21.32
CA LEU A 340 -17.17 5.08 -21.03
C LEU A 340 -16.80 5.86 -22.29
N ARG A 341 -16.50 5.18 -23.41
CA ARG A 341 -16.29 5.83 -24.71
C ARG A 341 -17.54 6.56 -25.19
N THR A 342 -18.72 5.97 -24.95
CA THR A 342 -20.00 6.62 -25.25
C THR A 342 -20.20 7.87 -24.41
N LEU A 343 -19.95 7.80 -23.09
CA LEU A 343 -20.03 8.96 -22.20
C LEU A 343 -19.08 10.07 -22.65
N ALA A 344 -17.81 9.75 -22.90
CA ALA A 344 -16.81 10.72 -23.35
C ALA A 344 -17.20 11.38 -24.68
N ARG A 345 -17.64 10.59 -25.67
CA ARG A 345 -18.04 11.11 -26.98
C ARG A 345 -19.24 12.04 -26.91
N VAL A 346 -20.28 11.65 -26.18
CA VAL A 346 -21.55 12.41 -26.13
C VAL A 346 -21.42 13.70 -25.33
N THR A 347 -20.61 13.69 -24.27
CA THR A 347 -20.30 14.90 -23.48
C THR A 347 -19.20 15.76 -24.12
N GLY A 348 -18.35 15.14 -24.94
CA GLY A 348 -17.10 15.73 -25.42
C GLY A 348 -16.11 15.95 -24.29
N ALA A 349 -16.03 15.02 -23.33
CA ALA A 349 -15.06 15.09 -22.23
C ALA A 349 -13.62 15.02 -22.75
N ASP A 350 -12.74 15.82 -22.17
CA ASP A 350 -11.28 15.74 -22.33
C ASP A 350 -10.66 14.73 -21.36
N GLU A 351 -11.36 14.38 -20.28
CA GLU A 351 -10.91 13.48 -19.22
C GLU A 351 -12.09 12.78 -18.54
N LEU A 352 -11.92 11.53 -18.12
CA LEU A 352 -12.94 10.79 -17.37
C LEU A 352 -12.51 10.58 -15.92
N LEU A 353 -13.43 10.81 -14.99
CA LEU A 353 -13.22 10.66 -13.55
C LEU A 353 -14.04 9.49 -13.01
N ILE A 354 -13.35 8.43 -12.62
CA ILE A 354 -13.95 7.15 -12.27
C ILE A 354 -14.09 7.05 -10.77
N THR A 355 -15.29 6.74 -10.28
CA THR A 355 -15.50 6.37 -8.88
C THR A 355 -16.00 4.93 -8.80
N THR A 356 -15.29 4.11 -8.04
CA THR A 356 -15.61 2.70 -7.79
C THR A 356 -15.87 2.51 -6.30
N ILE A 357 -17.07 2.07 -5.95
CA ILE A 357 -17.43 1.73 -4.57
C ILE A 357 -17.95 0.29 -4.54
N THR A 358 -17.23 -0.56 -3.84
CA THR A 358 -17.59 -1.94 -3.51
C THR A 358 -17.38 -2.16 -2.01
N SER A 359 -17.88 -3.28 -1.50
CA SER A 359 -17.81 -3.61 -0.07
C SER A 359 -16.38 -3.90 0.38
N GLU A 360 -15.64 -4.70 -0.38
CA GLU A 360 -14.25 -5.01 -0.07
C GLU A 360 -13.28 -4.08 -0.81
N HIS A 361 -12.18 -3.72 -0.15
CA HIS A 361 -11.14 -2.91 -0.77
C HIS A 361 -10.47 -3.62 -1.95
N SER A 362 -10.28 -4.94 -1.86
CA SER A 362 -9.72 -5.77 -2.93
C SER A 362 -10.54 -5.69 -4.22
N ASP A 363 -11.87 -5.65 -4.11
CA ASP A 363 -12.75 -5.55 -5.27
C ASP A 363 -12.65 -4.17 -5.93
N ARG A 364 -12.49 -3.10 -5.13
CA ARG A 364 -12.25 -1.73 -5.65
C ARG A 364 -10.94 -1.71 -6.44
N VAL A 365 -9.88 -2.24 -5.85
CA VAL A 365 -8.56 -2.36 -6.47
C VAL A 365 -8.67 -3.12 -7.78
N ARG A 366 -9.28 -4.31 -7.76
CA ARG A 366 -9.41 -5.18 -8.94
C ARG A 366 -10.18 -4.50 -10.08
N SER A 367 -11.24 -3.77 -9.75
CA SER A 367 -12.00 -2.99 -10.73
C SER A 367 -11.15 -1.92 -11.43
N TYR A 368 -10.28 -1.22 -10.69
CA TYR A 368 -9.37 -0.23 -11.28
C TYR A 368 -8.25 -0.87 -12.11
N GLU A 369 -7.72 -2.02 -11.70
CA GLU A 369 -6.73 -2.79 -12.48
C GLU A 369 -7.32 -3.21 -13.83
N LEU A 370 -8.48 -3.87 -13.81
CA LEU A 370 -9.17 -4.34 -15.01
C LEU A 370 -9.55 -3.19 -15.95
N LEU A 371 -9.97 -2.06 -15.40
CA LEU A 371 -10.27 -0.88 -16.20
C LEU A 371 -9.01 -0.30 -16.85
N ALA A 372 -7.91 -0.16 -16.09
CA ALA A 372 -6.67 0.40 -16.61
C ALA A 372 -6.10 -0.46 -17.74
N GLU A 373 -6.04 -1.78 -17.54
CA GLU A 373 -5.57 -2.73 -18.54
C GLU A 373 -6.38 -2.63 -19.84
N ALA A 374 -7.71 -2.70 -19.74
CA ALA A 374 -8.58 -2.65 -20.91
C ALA A 374 -8.56 -1.29 -21.61
N TRP A 375 -8.43 -0.18 -20.86
CA TRP A 375 -8.38 1.16 -21.42
C TRP A 375 -7.07 1.43 -22.16
N GLN A 376 -5.94 0.96 -21.63
CA GLN A 376 -4.63 1.09 -22.28
C GLN A 376 -4.50 0.23 -23.54
N ALA A 377 -5.12 -0.96 -23.56
CA ALA A 377 -5.13 -1.83 -24.74
C ALA A 377 -5.70 -1.13 -26.00
N ILE A 378 -6.63 -0.18 -25.82
CA ILE A 378 -7.21 0.63 -26.91
C ILE A 378 -6.12 1.46 -27.62
N GLY A 379 -5.16 2.00 -26.86
CA GLY A 379 -4.07 2.80 -27.42
C GLY A 379 -3.03 1.98 -28.19
N ARG A 380 -2.87 0.70 -27.83
CA ARG A 380 -1.94 -0.24 -28.48
C ARG A 380 -2.52 -0.89 -29.74
N GLY A 381 -3.84 -1.12 -29.78
CA GLY A 381 -4.53 -1.74 -30.92
C GLY A 381 -4.63 -0.89 -32.20
N GLY A 382 -4.11 0.35 -32.19
CA GLY A 382 -4.12 1.26 -33.34
C GLY A 382 -3.03 1.00 -34.39
N THR A 383 -2.03 0.17 -34.10
CA THR A 383 -0.90 -0.11 -35.02
C THR A 383 -0.92 -1.51 -35.65
N ASP A 384 -1.64 -2.48 -35.08
CA ASP A 384 -1.56 -3.89 -35.52
C ASP A 384 -2.83 -4.42 -36.22
N SER A 385 -3.87 -3.60 -36.40
CA SER A 385 -5.12 -4.05 -37.04
C SER A 385 -5.06 -4.22 -38.57
N ASP A 386 -3.99 -3.76 -39.24
CA ASP A 386 -3.77 -3.98 -40.68
C ASP A 386 -3.01 -5.28 -40.99
N ALA A 387 -2.48 -5.99 -39.99
CA ALA A 387 -1.67 -7.20 -40.20
C ALA A 387 -2.41 -8.52 -39.90
N ALA A 388 -3.51 -8.50 -39.15
CA ALA A 388 -4.22 -9.72 -38.73
C ALA A 388 -5.39 -10.13 -39.65
N ALA A 389 -5.65 -9.39 -40.73
CA ALA A 389 -6.67 -9.73 -41.72
C ALA A 389 -6.13 -10.71 -42.79
N GLN A 390 -5.60 -11.86 -42.36
CA GLN A 390 -5.37 -13.03 -43.20
C GLN A 390 -5.03 -14.24 -42.33
N SER A 391 -5.77 -15.34 -42.52
CA SER A 391 -5.76 -16.61 -41.78
C SER A 391 -6.53 -16.55 -40.44
N THR A 392 -7.55 -17.36 -40.15
CA THR A 392 -7.89 -18.69 -40.66
C THR A 392 -9.38 -18.96 -40.38
N GLU A 393 -10.12 -19.38 -41.40
CA GLU A 393 -11.44 -20.03 -41.24
C GLU A 393 -11.25 -21.41 -40.58
N VAL A 394 -12.02 -21.72 -39.53
CA VAL A 394 -12.47 -23.11 -39.28
C VAL A 394 -13.91 -23.11 -38.75
N ASP A 395 -14.76 -23.59 -39.67
CA ASP A 395 -16.01 -24.34 -39.61
C ASP A 395 -16.62 -24.75 -38.25
N VAL A 396 -17.95 -24.61 -38.19
CA VAL A 396 -18.81 -24.90 -37.03
C VAL A 396 -19.82 -25.97 -37.45
N SER A 397 -19.70 -27.18 -36.92
CA SER A 397 -20.78 -28.17 -37.01
C SER A 397 -20.80 -29.21 -35.87
N ASN A 398 -21.61 -28.88 -34.85
CA ASN A 398 -22.65 -29.72 -34.22
C ASN A 398 -22.24 -30.97 -33.38
N PRO A 399 -23.16 -31.59 -32.58
CA PRO A 399 -23.06 -31.62 -31.11
C PRO A 399 -23.20 -33.05 -30.54
N ALA A 400 -22.93 -33.25 -29.25
CA ALA A 400 -23.63 -34.19 -28.36
C ALA A 400 -22.82 -34.41 -27.08
N VAL A 401 -23.37 -33.99 -25.93
CA VAL A 401 -23.02 -34.56 -24.65
C VAL A 401 -24.32 -34.95 -23.97
N ALA A 402 -24.57 -36.27 -23.94
CA ALA A 402 -25.51 -36.90 -23.03
C ALA A 402 -24.68 -37.70 -22.03
N GLY A 403 -25.16 -37.70 -20.78
CA GLY A 403 -24.36 -38.00 -19.59
C GLY A 403 -23.87 -39.43 -19.46
N ASN A 404 -22.92 -39.60 -18.54
CA ASN A 404 -23.07 -40.57 -17.46
C ASN A 404 -22.16 -40.20 -16.29
N GLY A 405 -22.69 -40.37 -15.08
CA GLY A 405 -22.05 -39.98 -13.84
C GLY A 405 -21.14 -41.03 -13.22
N LEU A 406 -20.26 -40.48 -12.35
CA LEU A 406 -19.55 -41.05 -11.20
C LEU A 406 -18.39 -42.04 -11.48
N PRO A 407 -17.38 -42.15 -10.59
CA PRO A 407 -17.15 -41.44 -9.33
C PRO A 407 -15.79 -40.69 -9.25
N VAL A 408 -15.70 -39.78 -8.28
CA VAL A 408 -14.48 -39.09 -7.87
C VAL A 408 -13.60 -40.08 -7.10
N GLU A 409 -12.53 -40.57 -7.71
CA GLU A 409 -11.43 -41.21 -6.99
C GLU A 409 -10.40 -40.13 -6.61
N ARG A 410 -10.33 -39.86 -5.30
CA ARG A 410 -9.19 -39.18 -4.67
C ARG A 410 -7.99 -40.13 -4.78
N GLU A 411 -7.14 -39.91 -5.77
CA GLU A 411 -5.77 -40.41 -5.71
C GLU A 411 -4.96 -39.51 -4.79
N ALA A 412 -4.66 -40.06 -3.61
CA ALA A 412 -3.59 -39.59 -2.75
C ALA A 412 -2.28 -39.60 -3.53
N ARG A 413 -1.84 -38.42 -3.99
CA ARG A 413 -0.44 -38.22 -4.39
C ARG A 413 0.41 -38.25 -3.15
N SER A 414 1.36 -39.17 -3.16
CA SER A 414 2.37 -39.39 -2.13
C SER A 414 3.09 -38.11 -1.74
N GLU A 415 3.16 -37.86 -0.44
CA GLU A 415 4.06 -36.94 0.22
C GLU A 415 5.51 -37.23 -0.22
N ALA A 416 6.06 -36.33 -1.02
CA ALA A 416 7.48 -36.23 -1.32
C ALA A 416 7.84 -34.74 -1.39
N GLY A 417 8.44 -34.22 -0.31
CA GLY A 417 9.19 -32.97 -0.19
C GLY A 417 8.51 -31.67 -0.68
N ALA A 418 7.98 -30.87 0.24
CA ALA A 418 7.51 -29.52 -0.04
C ALA A 418 8.70 -28.57 -0.31
N GLY A 419 9.30 -28.65 -1.51
CA GLY A 419 10.28 -27.67 -1.98
C GLY A 419 9.61 -26.34 -2.36
N ALA A 420 10.28 -25.22 -2.10
CA ALA A 420 9.82 -23.90 -2.53
C ALA A 420 9.73 -23.81 -4.06
N SER A 421 8.70 -23.15 -4.57
CA SER A 421 8.45 -22.99 -6.01
C SER A 421 9.39 -21.98 -6.70
N ARG A 422 10.07 -21.11 -5.93
CA ARG A 422 11.00 -20.07 -6.42
C ARG A 422 12.13 -19.81 -5.43
N PRO A 423 13.28 -19.27 -5.88
CA PRO A 423 14.32 -18.79 -4.97
C PRO A 423 13.84 -17.56 -4.18
N ARG A 424 14.36 -17.42 -2.95
CA ARG A 424 14.19 -16.20 -2.15
C ARG A 424 15.25 -15.19 -2.56
N LEU A 425 14.86 -13.95 -2.78
CA LEU A 425 15.73 -12.91 -3.32
C LEU A 425 15.77 -11.73 -2.36
N ALA A 426 16.92 -11.44 -1.79
CA ALA A 426 17.13 -10.32 -0.88
C ALA A 426 18.34 -9.48 -1.31
N VAL A 427 18.52 -8.30 -0.71
CA VAL A 427 19.70 -7.46 -0.98
C VAL A 427 20.28 -6.90 0.31
N GLU A 428 21.60 -6.85 0.37
CA GLU A 428 22.37 -6.21 1.42
C GLU A 428 22.59 -4.73 1.13
N LEU A 429 22.36 -3.89 2.13
CA LEU A 429 22.67 -2.46 2.12
C LEU A 429 23.84 -2.20 3.08
N ASP A 430 25.06 -2.19 2.54
CA ASP A 430 26.30 -1.84 3.27
C ASP A 430 26.94 -0.58 2.69
N GLY A 431 26.61 0.58 3.25
CA GLY A 431 27.19 1.86 2.85
C GLY A 431 27.14 2.10 1.34
N ALA A 432 28.29 2.36 0.71
CA ALA A 432 28.40 2.53 -0.74
C ALA A 432 28.56 1.21 -1.52
N GLY A 433 28.39 0.05 -0.87
CA GLY A 433 28.64 -1.29 -1.41
C GLY A 433 29.81 -1.99 -0.72
N ARG A 434 29.92 -3.32 -0.90
CA ARG A 434 30.95 -4.16 -0.24
C ARG A 434 32.39 -3.79 -0.64
N HIS A 435 32.60 -3.14 -1.78
CA HIS A 435 33.93 -2.70 -2.17
C HIS A 435 34.30 -1.41 -1.42
N PRO A 436 35.42 -1.36 -0.66
CA PRO A 436 35.75 -0.22 0.20
C PRO A 436 35.96 1.11 -0.55
N ALA A 437 36.27 1.05 -1.84
CA ALA A 437 36.43 2.22 -2.70
C ALA A 437 35.16 2.63 -3.47
N ALA A 438 34.02 1.95 -3.29
CA ALA A 438 32.81 2.17 -4.09
C ALA A 438 32.21 3.58 -3.94
N TRP A 439 32.41 4.22 -2.80
CA TRP A 439 31.96 5.61 -2.53
C TRP A 439 32.56 6.65 -3.49
N ARG A 440 33.62 6.29 -4.22
CA ARG A 440 34.30 7.15 -5.20
C ARG A 440 33.66 7.08 -6.58
N LEU A 441 32.75 6.15 -6.83
CA LEU A 441 32.03 6.07 -8.09
C LEU A 441 31.10 7.29 -8.27
N PRO A 442 30.89 7.77 -9.50
CA PRO A 442 30.11 8.98 -9.76
C PRO A 442 28.68 8.97 -9.22
N ASP A 443 28.05 7.80 -9.13
CA ASP A 443 26.68 7.60 -8.70
C ASP A 443 26.54 7.33 -7.18
N ALA A 444 27.64 7.13 -6.46
CA ALA A 444 27.64 6.69 -5.06
C ALA A 444 27.10 7.73 -4.07
N LYS A 445 27.04 9.02 -4.46
CA LYS A 445 26.51 10.15 -3.66
C LYS A 445 26.99 10.12 -2.20
N PRO A 446 28.31 10.22 -1.95
CA PRO A 446 28.90 9.98 -0.63
C PRO A 446 28.39 10.91 0.48
N ASP A 447 27.93 12.11 0.12
CA ASP A 447 27.30 13.09 1.01
C ASP A 447 25.94 12.64 1.58
N ARG A 448 25.31 11.63 0.96
CA ARG A 448 24.00 11.11 1.35
C ARG A 448 24.04 9.79 2.11
N LEU A 449 25.17 9.10 2.19
CA LEU A 449 25.25 7.73 2.76
C LEU A 449 24.79 7.64 4.23
N SER A 450 24.86 8.74 4.98
CA SER A 450 24.41 8.84 6.37
C SER A 450 23.07 9.60 6.51
N THR A 451 22.27 9.66 5.45
CA THR A 451 20.94 10.32 5.46
C THR A 451 19.82 9.30 5.47
N ALA A 452 18.72 9.62 6.15
CA ALA A 452 17.53 8.76 6.14
C ALA A 452 16.97 8.59 4.71
N GLU A 453 17.05 9.63 3.89
CA GLU A 453 16.58 9.66 2.51
C GLU A 453 17.28 8.61 1.64
N TRP A 454 18.57 8.37 1.83
CA TRP A 454 19.31 7.35 1.07
C TRP A 454 18.78 5.94 1.36
N TYR A 455 18.52 5.61 2.62
CA TYR A 455 17.94 4.32 3.00
C TYR A 455 16.50 4.18 2.53
N VAL A 456 15.67 5.22 2.67
CA VAL A 456 14.29 5.20 2.18
C VAL A 456 14.24 4.99 0.66
N GLU A 457 15.10 5.66 -0.11
CA GLU A 457 15.18 5.51 -1.56
C GLU A 457 15.64 4.11 -1.96
N SER A 458 16.67 3.58 -1.30
CA SER A 458 17.22 2.25 -1.59
C SER A 458 16.22 1.13 -1.27
N VAL A 459 15.61 1.18 -0.09
CA VAL A 459 14.65 0.13 0.31
C VAL A 459 13.37 0.18 -0.51
N ARG A 460 12.87 1.38 -0.88
CA ARG A 460 11.74 1.49 -1.82
C ARG A 460 12.06 0.91 -3.18
N ARG A 461 13.28 1.13 -3.69
CA ARG A 461 13.70 0.54 -4.96
C ARG A 461 13.77 -0.98 -4.89
N ALA A 462 14.28 -1.53 -3.78
CA ALA A 462 14.26 -2.96 -3.52
C ALA A 462 12.82 -3.52 -3.45
N GLU A 463 11.89 -2.78 -2.83
CA GLU A 463 10.47 -3.13 -2.76
C GLU A 463 9.80 -3.11 -4.14
N GLU A 464 10.07 -2.07 -4.95
CA GLU A 464 9.57 -1.90 -6.32
C GLU A 464 10.04 -3.03 -7.25
N GLY A 465 11.28 -3.50 -7.08
CA GLY A 465 11.80 -4.64 -7.83
C GLY A 465 11.28 -5.99 -7.38
N GLY A 466 10.62 -6.05 -6.23
CA GLY A 466 10.15 -7.29 -5.65
C GLY A 466 11.26 -8.14 -5.04
N LEU A 467 12.08 -7.55 -4.18
CA LEU A 467 12.95 -8.29 -3.25
C LEU A 467 12.21 -8.62 -1.95
N ASP A 468 12.44 -9.82 -1.42
CA ASP A 468 11.71 -10.41 -0.29
C ASP A 468 12.05 -9.68 1.01
N PHE A 469 13.33 -9.33 1.22
CA PHE A 469 13.77 -8.46 2.30
C PHE A 469 15.05 -7.69 1.95
N VAL A 470 15.33 -6.64 2.73
CA VAL A 470 16.63 -5.96 2.76
C VAL A 470 17.37 -6.33 4.05
N ALA A 471 18.66 -6.65 3.93
CA ALA A 471 19.57 -6.78 5.05
C ALA A 471 20.30 -5.43 5.26
N ILE A 472 20.04 -4.76 6.38
CA ILE A 472 20.63 -3.46 6.71
C ILE A 472 21.81 -3.72 7.65
N THR A 473 23.02 -3.60 7.13
CA THR A 473 24.22 -3.99 7.88
C THR A 473 24.58 -3.00 8.98
N ASP A 474 25.10 -3.52 10.08
CA ASP A 474 25.65 -2.74 11.19
C ASP A 474 26.92 -3.40 11.73
N ALA A 475 27.79 -2.62 12.38
CA ALA A 475 28.92 -3.13 13.13
C ALA A 475 29.46 -2.08 14.11
N PHE A 476 30.10 -2.53 15.19
CA PHE A 476 30.80 -1.65 16.13
C PHE A 476 32.22 -1.27 15.68
N THR A 477 32.58 -1.58 14.43
CA THR A 477 33.93 -1.36 13.91
C THR A 477 34.34 0.11 14.06
N PRO A 478 35.43 0.42 14.78
CA PRO A 478 35.89 1.79 14.96
C PRO A 478 36.29 2.47 13.64
N TYR A 479 36.35 3.80 13.67
CA TYR A 479 36.92 4.58 12.56
C TYR A 479 38.35 4.12 12.26
N SER A 480 38.62 3.78 11.00
CA SER A 480 39.98 3.50 10.55
C SER A 480 40.71 4.82 10.25
N ASP A 481 41.95 4.95 10.70
CA ASP A 481 42.84 6.07 10.33
C ASP A 481 43.33 5.98 8.86
N ARG A 482 42.98 4.91 8.12
CA ARG A 482 43.38 4.74 6.73
C ARG A 482 42.55 5.66 5.82
N PRO A 483 43.19 6.57 5.07
CA PRO A 483 42.49 7.41 4.11
C PRO A 483 41.77 6.57 3.05
N GLY A 484 40.53 6.91 2.73
CA GLY A 484 39.80 6.34 1.60
C GLY A 484 38.78 5.24 1.90
N GLN A 485 38.47 4.97 3.17
CA GLN A 485 37.36 4.11 3.58
C GLN A 485 36.17 4.95 4.06
N VAL A 486 34.94 4.54 3.71
CA VAL A 486 33.73 5.08 4.35
C VAL A 486 33.75 4.62 5.81
N ALA A 487 33.67 5.56 6.73
CA ALA A 487 33.74 5.27 8.15
C ALA A 487 32.51 5.84 8.87
N GLY A 488 32.01 5.10 9.85
CA GLY A 488 30.76 5.39 10.56
C GLY A 488 29.54 4.79 9.86
N ARG A 489 28.71 4.08 10.63
CA ARG A 489 27.39 3.58 10.23
C ARG A 489 26.34 4.16 11.16
N LEU A 490 25.12 4.32 10.65
CA LEU A 490 23.96 4.61 11.49
C LEU A 490 23.42 3.29 12.07
N ASP A 491 22.77 3.37 13.22
CA ASP A 491 22.11 2.24 13.87
C ASP A 491 21.06 1.59 12.93
N ALA A 492 21.26 0.31 12.60
CA ALA A 492 20.44 -0.37 11.60
C ALA A 492 18.98 -0.53 12.05
N VAL A 493 18.73 -0.74 13.35
CA VAL A 493 17.37 -0.89 13.90
C VAL A 493 16.60 0.43 13.78
N ALA A 494 17.25 1.56 14.06
CA ALA A 494 16.68 2.90 13.91
C ALA A 494 16.42 3.24 12.44
N ILE A 495 17.31 2.86 11.52
CA ILE A 495 17.08 2.98 10.08
C ILE A 495 15.84 2.16 9.69
N ALA A 496 15.77 0.89 10.07
CA ALA A 496 14.63 0.03 9.77
C ALA A 496 13.32 0.65 10.29
N ALA A 497 13.32 1.19 11.51
CA ALA A 497 12.16 1.87 12.09
C ALA A 497 11.75 3.14 11.32
N ARG A 498 12.71 3.88 10.75
CA ARG A 498 12.45 5.05 9.91
C ARG A 498 11.85 4.69 8.55
N VAL A 499 12.26 3.55 8.00
CA VAL A 499 11.84 3.06 6.67
C VAL A 499 10.52 2.29 6.73
N ALA A 500 10.22 1.63 7.84
CA ALA A 500 9.04 0.79 8.01
C ALA A 500 7.71 1.47 7.60
N PRO A 501 7.38 2.70 8.03
CA PRO A 501 6.10 3.34 7.70
C PRO A 501 5.96 3.78 6.23
N VAL A 502 7.05 3.81 5.48
CA VAL A 502 7.10 4.33 4.10
C VAL A 502 7.31 3.25 3.05
N THR A 503 7.22 2.00 3.47
CA THR A 503 7.25 0.75 2.69
C THR A 503 6.08 -0.11 3.13
N SER A 504 5.65 -1.05 2.30
CA SER A 504 4.40 -1.79 2.51
C SER A 504 4.56 -3.32 2.55
N SER A 505 5.66 -3.80 2.00
CA SER A 505 5.76 -5.12 1.42
C SER A 505 7.11 -5.76 1.73
N ILE A 506 8.21 -5.04 1.61
CA ILE A 506 9.55 -5.62 1.80
C ILE A 506 9.84 -5.92 3.28
N GLY A 507 10.49 -7.05 3.55
CA GLY A 507 11.01 -7.37 4.88
C GLY A 507 12.20 -6.47 5.26
N LEU A 508 12.31 -6.14 6.54
CA LEU A 508 13.35 -5.25 7.06
C LEU A 508 14.20 -6.02 8.08
N VAL A 509 15.41 -6.42 7.70
CA VAL A 509 16.32 -7.22 8.52
C VAL A 509 17.54 -6.38 8.92
N PRO A 510 17.47 -5.60 9.99
CA PRO A 510 18.64 -4.95 10.55
C PRO A 510 19.58 -5.96 11.22
N THR A 511 20.88 -5.78 11.04
CA THR A 511 21.89 -6.40 11.89
C THR A 511 21.85 -5.76 13.27
N ALA A 512 21.81 -6.57 14.32
CA ALA A 512 22.01 -6.09 15.68
C ALA A 512 22.96 -7.02 16.45
N THR A 513 24.09 -6.46 16.87
CA THR A 513 25.16 -7.19 17.56
C THR A 513 24.80 -7.42 19.03
N VAL A 514 24.90 -8.67 19.50
CA VAL A 514 24.48 -9.05 20.87
C VAL A 514 25.59 -9.04 21.90
N THR A 515 26.85 -9.09 21.47
CA THR A 515 28.02 -9.14 22.37
C THR A 515 28.02 -7.99 23.40
N HIS A 516 27.54 -6.80 23.07
CA HIS A 516 27.53 -5.66 24.01
C HIS A 516 26.13 -5.09 24.29
N THR A 517 25.10 -5.76 23.79
CA THR A 517 23.71 -5.29 23.79
C THR A 517 22.87 -6.20 24.66
N GLU A 518 22.20 -5.63 25.66
CA GLU A 518 21.33 -6.39 26.56
C GLU A 518 20.12 -6.97 25.78
N PRO A 519 19.87 -8.29 25.85
CA PRO A 519 18.82 -8.94 25.05
C PRO A 519 17.41 -8.43 25.38
N PHE A 520 17.17 -7.95 26.59
CA PHE A 520 15.88 -7.37 26.96
C PHE A 520 15.56 -6.08 26.18
N HIS A 521 16.55 -5.20 25.99
CA HIS A 521 16.37 -3.97 25.22
C HIS A 521 16.22 -4.26 23.73
N LEU A 522 17.00 -5.22 23.23
CA LEU A 522 16.94 -5.64 21.84
C LEU A 522 15.58 -6.26 21.49
N SER A 523 15.08 -7.17 22.34
CA SER A 523 13.74 -7.78 22.18
C SER A 523 12.65 -6.72 22.03
N LYS A 524 12.66 -5.69 22.87
CA LYS A 524 11.71 -4.57 22.80
C LYS A 524 11.84 -3.78 21.49
N ALA A 525 13.06 -3.46 21.09
CA ALA A 525 13.30 -2.66 19.87
C ALA A 525 12.81 -3.39 18.62
N LEU A 526 13.10 -4.69 18.51
CA LEU A 526 12.69 -5.53 17.39
C LEU A 526 11.18 -5.82 17.40
N ALA A 527 10.57 -6.07 18.57
CA ALA A 527 9.12 -6.19 18.68
C ALA A 527 8.42 -4.90 18.22
N THR A 528 8.95 -3.74 18.64
CA THR A 528 8.44 -2.43 18.22
C THR A 528 8.57 -2.25 16.71
N LEU A 529 9.71 -2.62 16.13
CA LEU A 529 9.90 -2.61 14.67
C LEU A 529 8.86 -3.49 13.97
N ASP A 530 8.51 -4.65 14.53
CA ASP A 530 7.50 -5.53 13.95
C ASP A 530 6.09 -4.93 13.98
N PHE A 531 5.73 -4.26 15.07
CA PHE A 531 4.48 -3.50 15.13
C PHE A 531 4.45 -2.35 14.13
N VAL A 532 5.52 -1.55 14.04
CA VAL A 532 5.60 -0.38 13.14
C VAL A 532 5.61 -0.81 11.67
N SER A 533 6.22 -1.96 11.37
CA SER A 533 6.28 -2.50 10.01
C SER A 533 5.08 -3.37 9.62
N LEU A 534 4.14 -3.61 10.56
CA LEU A 534 2.98 -4.48 10.38
C LEU A 534 3.35 -5.92 10.04
N GLY A 535 4.31 -6.48 10.78
CA GLY A 535 4.72 -7.87 10.63
C GLY A 535 5.73 -8.12 9.50
N ARG A 536 6.66 -7.17 9.30
CA ARG A 536 7.73 -7.28 8.30
C ARG A 536 9.13 -7.15 8.91
N ALA A 537 9.26 -7.22 10.23
CA ALA A 537 10.57 -7.14 10.87
C ALA A 537 11.31 -8.48 10.77
N GLY A 538 12.62 -8.39 10.68
CA GLY A 538 13.54 -9.45 11.04
C GLY A 538 14.68 -8.90 11.89
N TRP A 539 15.65 -9.76 12.14
CA TRP A 539 16.83 -9.46 12.92
C TRP A 539 17.97 -10.36 12.45
N GLU A 540 19.08 -9.76 12.03
CA GLU A 540 20.32 -10.50 11.81
C GLU A 540 21.19 -10.47 13.08
N VAL A 541 21.41 -11.67 13.64
CA VAL A 541 22.23 -11.86 14.85
C VAL A 541 23.70 -11.73 14.47
N ALA A 542 24.40 -10.81 15.12
CA ALA A 542 25.83 -10.60 14.91
C ALA A 542 26.62 -10.60 16.22
N VAL A 543 27.92 -10.88 16.12
CA VAL A 543 28.87 -10.84 17.24
C VAL A 543 29.99 -9.83 16.96
N SER A 544 30.51 -9.23 18.02
CA SER A 544 31.66 -8.32 17.98
C SER A 544 32.92 -9.12 18.28
N GLN A 545 33.87 -9.17 17.34
CA GLN A 545 34.99 -10.13 17.40
C GLN A 545 36.32 -9.49 17.78
N THR A 546 36.48 -8.18 17.60
CA THR A 546 37.78 -7.53 17.73
C THR A 546 37.95 -6.84 19.08
N GLN A 547 39.19 -6.80 19.59
CA GLN A 547 39.49 -6.02 20.81
C GLN A 547 39.16 -4.53 20.63
N ALA A 548 39.37 -4.00 19.42
CA ALA A 548 39.08 -2.60 19.11
C ALA A 548 37.58 -2.26 19.26
N GLU A 549 36.69 -3.20 18.92
CA GLU A 549 35.25 -3.04 19.16
C GLU A 549 34.91 -3.17 20.66
N ALA A 550 35.54 -4.14 21.34
CA ALA A 550 35.33 -4.37 22.78
C ALA A 550 35.73 -3.15 23.64
N ASP A 551 36.84 -2.50 23.28
CA ASP A 551 37.37 -1.31 23.95
C ASP A 551 36.39 -0.11 23.90
N LEU A 552 35.49 -0.04 22.91
CA LEU A 552 34.46 1.02 22.83
C LEU A 552 33.45 0.96 23.98
N PHE A 553 33.24 -0.23 24.55
CA PHE A 553 32.26 -0.46 25.62
C PHE A 553 32.90 -0.54 27.00
N GLY A 554 34.19 -0.86 27.10
CA GLY A 554 34.96 -0.87 28.34
C GLY A 554 34.45 -1.87 29.40
N ARG A 555 33.72 -2.90 28.99
CA ARG A 555 33.06 -3.87 29.88
C ARG A 555 33.71 -5.25 29.89
N LYS A 556 34.17 -5.73 28.73
CA LYS A 556 34.81 -7.04 28.54
C LYS A 556 35.85 -6.97 27.43
N ASP A 557 36.82 -7.87 27.46
CA ASP A 557 37.77 -8.07 26.37
C ASP A 557 37.14 -8.87 25.23
N ALA A 558 37.80 -8.88 24.06
CA ALA A 558 37.41 -9.76 22.97
C ALA A 558 37.55 -11.23 23.39
N ALA A 559 36.63 -12.07 22.94
CA ALA A 559 36.60 -13.49 23.22
C ALA A 559 36.76 -14.32 21.94
N ALA A 560 37.05 -15.61 22.10
CA ALA A 560 37.09 -16.54 20.98
C ALA A 560 35.69 -16.71 20.35
N ALA A 561 35.64 -17.03 19.05
CA ALA A 561 34.38 -17.12 18.30
C ALA A 561 33.38 -18.10 18.93
N GLU A 562 33.87 -19.20 19.50
CA GLU A 562 33.05 -20.21 20.18
C GLU A 562 32.29 -19.61 21.37
N VAL A 563 32.96 -18.76 22.17
CA VAL A 563 32.36 -18.11 23.34
C VAL A 563 31.36 -17.04 22.88
N LEU A 564 31.72 -16.25 21.86
CA LEU A 564 30.86 -15.19 21.32
C LEU A 564 29.56 -15.75 20.74
N TRP A 565 29.63 -16.87 20.02
CA TRP A 565 28.45 -17.51 19.44
C TRP A 565 27.61 -18.28 20.46
N ALA A 566 28.22 -18.80 21.53
CA ALA A 566 27.49 -19.34 22.68
C ALA A 566 26.68 -18.23 23.40
N GLU A 567 27.32 -17.08 23.67
CA GLU A 567 26.63 -15.90 24.22
C GLU A 567 25.51 -15.41 23.30
N ALA A 568 25.74 -15.41 21.98
CA ALA A 568 24.72 -15.03 21.01
C ALA A 568 23.53 -16.00 20.99
N SER A 569 23.76 -17.29 21.21
CA SER A 569 22.70 -18.29 21.34
C SER A 569 21.85 -18.05 22.58
N ASP A 570 22.46 -17.78 23.75
CA ASP A 570 21.72 -17.41 24.96
C ASP A 570 20.92 -16.12 24.75
N ALA A 571 21.50 -15.10 24.11
CA ALA A 571 20.81 -13.85 23.82
C ALA A 571 19.60 -14.05 22.89
N ALA A 572 19.76 -14.84 21.82
CA ALA A 572 18.66 -15.17 20.90
C ALA A 572 17.54 -15.92 21.62
N GLU A 573 17.87 -16.91 22.45
CA GLU A 573 16.88 -17.64 23.25
C GLU A 573 16.11 -16.69 24.18
N VAL A 574 16.82 -15.81 24.93
CA VAL A 574 16.18 -14.80 25.79
C VAL A 574 15.21 -13.93 25.01
N VAL A 575 15.63 -13.41 23.85
CA VAL A 575 14.80 -12.54 22.99
C VAL A 575 13.52 -13.25 22.55
N VAL A 576 13.64 -14.51 22.09
CA VAL A 576 12.49 -15.34 21.69
C VAL A 576 11.56 -15.61 22.87
N ARG A 577 12.10 -15.97 24.05
CA ARG A 577 11.27 -16.18 25.24
C ARG A 577 10.49 -14.92 25.61
N LEU A 578 11.13 -13.76 25.51
CA LEU A 578 10.50 -12.48 25.83
C LEU A 578 9.34 -12.18 24.88
N TRP A 579 9.47 -12.46 23.58
CA TRP A 579 8.36 -12.29 22.64
C TRP A 579 7.19 -13.23 22.91
N ASP A 580 7.45 -14.45 23.39
CA ASP A 580 6.40 -15.38 23.81
C ASP A 580 5.83 -15.13 25.20
N SER A 581 6.38 -14.19 25.96
CA SER A 581 5.96 -13.96 27.35
C SER A 581 4.53 -13.39 27.47
N TRP A 582 3.86 -13.13 26.34
CA TRP A 582 2.47 -12.70 26.21
C TRP A 582 1.75 -13.70 25.32
N ASP A 583 0.61 -14.25 25.74
CA ASP A 583 -0.23 -15.02 24.80
C ASP A 583 -0.85 -14.09 23.74
N ASP A 584 -1.29 -14.68 22.62
CA ASP A 584 -1.86 -13.94 21.49
C ASP A 584 -3.10 -13.11 21.84
N ASP A 585 -3.85 -13.52 22.85
CA ASP A 585 -5.06 -12.87 23.36
C ASP A 585 -4.87 -12.32 24.79
N ALA A 586 -3.63 -12.09 25.22
CA ALA A 586 -3.34 -11.42 26.49
C ALA A 586 -3.88 -9.98 26.54
N GLU A 587 -4.04 -9.31 25.40
CA GLU A 587 -4.68 -8.00 25.30
C GLU A 587 -6.20 -8.13 25.10
N ILE A 588 -6.99 -7.77 26.11
CA ILE A 588 -8.46 -7.84 26.09
C ILE A 588 -9.08 -6.57 25.51
N ARG A 589 -8.58 -5.40 25.93
CA ARG A 589 -9.05 -4.06 25.50
C ARG A 589 -10.57 -3.85 25.64
N GLU A 590 -11.19 -4.40 26.68
CA GLU A 590 -12.63 -4.31 26.90
C GLU A 590 -13.01 -3.02 27.64
N VAL A 591 -13.61 -2.08 26.90
CA VAL A 591 -14.01 -0.75 27.41
C VAL A 591 -15.08 -0.85 28.50
N ALA A 592 -16.04 -1.79 28.35
CA ALA A 592 -17.16 -1.92 29.27
C ALA A 592 -16.72 -2.31 30.70
N THR A 593 -15.69 -3.15 30.81
CA THR A 593 -15.17 -3.65 32.10
C THR A 593 -13.91 -2.91 32.54
N GLY A 594 -13.29 -2.11 31.66
CA GLY A 594 -11.99 -1.47 31.90
C GLY A 594 -10.82 -2.46 31.90
N ARG A 595 -11.03 -3.72 31.47
CA ARG A 595 -9.98 -4.73 31.42
C ARG A 595 -9.14 -4.56 30.16
N PHE A 596 -7.89 -4.14 30.34
CA PHE A 596 -6.97 -3.95 29.22
C PHE A 596 -6.17 -5.22 28.89
N ILE A 597 -5.67 -5.93 29.91
CA ILE A 597 -4.81 -7.12 29.78
C ILE A 597 -5.32 -8.24 30.69
N ASP A 598 -5.19 -9.48 30.24
CA ASP A 598 -5.30 -10.69 31.06
C ASP A 598 -3.94 -11.02 31.71
N ARG A 599 -3.86 -10.95 33.03
CA ARG A 599 -2.59 -11.18 33.75
C ARG A 599 -2.19 -12.65 33.77
N ASP A 600 -3.15 -13.56 33.66
CA ASP A 600 -2.90 -15.00 33.69
C ASP A 600 -2.33 -15.51 32.34
N ARG A 601 -2.32 -14.64 31.33
CA ARG A 601 -1.74 -14.85 30.00
C ARG A 601 -0.41 -14.12 29.79
N LEU A 602 0.19 -13.67 30.89
CA LEU A 602 1.54 -13.12 30.93
C LEU A 602 2.46 -14.05 31.70
N HIS A 603 3.58 -14.40 31.08
CA HIS A 603 4.47 -15.44 31.59
C HIS A 603 5.85 -14.84 31.90
N TYR A 604 6.40 -15.14 33.06
CA TYR A 604 7.83 -14.91 33.29
C TYR A 604 8.63 -15.88 32.42
N ILE A 605 9.75 -15.42 31.89
CA ILE A 605 10.61 -16.26 31.05
C ILE A 605 11.63 -17.04 31.89
N ASP A 606 11.91 -16.52 33.10
CA ASP A 606 12.83 -17.07 34.11
C ASP A 606 14.06 -17.77 33.50
N PHE A 607 14.72 -17.08 32.57
CA PHE A 607 15.91 -17.58 31.90
C PHE A 607 17.11 -17.40 32.81
N ASP A 608 17.85 -18.48 33.04
CA ASP A 608 19.10 -18.50 33.80
C ASP A 608 20.12 -19.35 33.01
N GLY A 609 20.92 -18.67 32.18
CA GLY A 609 21.93 -19.25 31.32
C GLY A 609 23.35 -18.93 31.79
N GLU A 610 24.35 -19.27 30.98
CA GLU A 610 25.76 -18.99 31.32
C GLU A 610 26.05 -17.49 31.27
N PHE A 611 25.48 -16.78 30.30
CA PHE A 611 25.80 -15.38 30.03
C PHE A 611 24.75 -14.40 30.57
N PHE A 612 23.49 -14.82 30.65
CA PHE A 612 22.38 -13.95 31.03
C PHE A 612 21.47 -14.61 32.08
N SER A 613 20.94 -13.78 32.98
CA SER A 613 19.86 -14.13 33.90
C SER A 613 18.75 -13.09 33.77
N VAL A 614 17.63 -13.46 33.14
CA VAL A 614 16.54 -12.55 32.77
C VAL A 614 15.20 -13.13 33.20
N ARG A 615 14.51 -12.41 34.07
CA ARG A 615 13.23 -12.84 34.64
C ARG A 615 12.04 -12.68 33.68
N GLY A 616 11.98 -11.60 32.90
CA GLY A 616 10.78 -11.19 32.16
C GLY A 616 9.64 -10.72 33.09
N PRO A 617 8.38 -10.68 32.63
CA PRO A 617 7.96 -10.80 31.22
C PRO A 617 8.51 -9.66 30.36
N SER A 618 8.32 -9.73 29.06
CA SER A 618 8.49 -8.58 28.17
C SER A 618 7.55 -7.44 28.57
N ILE A 619 7.99 -6.21 28.32
CA ILE A 619 7.22 -4.98 28.51
C ILE A 619 6.53 -4.51 27.23
N THR A 620 6.63 -5.29 26.15
CA THR A 620 5.90 -5.08 24.89
C THR A 620 5.04 -6.30 24.59
N PRO A 621 3.86 -6.11 23.96
CA PRO A 621 3.03 -7.24 23.54
C PRO A 621 3.75 -8.14 22.53
N ARG A 622 3.19 -9.33 22.31
CA ARG A 622 3.68 -10.29 21.34
C ARG A 622 3.69 -9.69 19.93
N PRO A 623 4.81 -9.75 19.19
CA PRO A 623 4.92 -9.22 17.82
C PRO A 623 3.84 -9.74 16.86
N PRO A 624 3.41 -8.95 15.85
CA PRO A 624 2.46 -9.39 14.82
C PRO A 624 2.82 -10.73 14.15
N GLN A 625 4.09 -10.99 13.88
CA GLN A 625 4.56 -12.26 13.30
C GLN A 625 4.64 -13.43 14.32
N GLY A 626 4.22 -13.23 15.56
CA GLY A 626 4.63 -14.05 16.70
C GLY A 626 6.05 -13.68 17.09
N HIS A 627 7.02 -13.97 16.22
CA HIS A 627 8.41 -13.51 16.30
C HIS A 627 8.84 -12.85 14.98
N PRO A 628 9.56 -11.70 15.03
CA PRO A 628 10.36 -11.24 13.90
C PRO A 628 11.23 -12.37 13.33
N LEU A 629 11.50 -12.33 12.03
CA LEU A 629 12.41 -13.31 11.41
C LEU A 629 13.79 -13.28 12.06
N ILE A 630 14.34 -14.43 12.38
CA ILE A 630 15.72 -14.54 12.86
C ILE A 630 16.63 -14.97 11.71
N VAL A 631 17.63 -14.14 11.42
CA VAL A 631 18.65 -14.37 10.41
C VAL A 631 19.99 -14.58 11.09
N VAL A 632 20.72 -15.63 10.71
CA VAL A 632 22.08 -15.89 11.22
C VAL A 632 23.03 -16.05 10.04
N GLY A 633 24.09 -15.24 10.01
CA GLY A 633 25.18 -15.35 9.04
C GLY A 633 26.20 -16.42 9.46
N VAL A 634 26.31 -17.49 8.68
CA VAL A 634 27.34 -18.52 8.82
C VAL A 634 28.52 -18.16 7.94
N HIS A 635 29.25 -17.13 8.38
CA HIS A 635 30.57 -16.78 7.87
C HIS A 635 31.68 -17.46 8.68
N ASP A 636 31.39 -17.78 9.94
CA ASP A 636 32.22 -18.58 10.85
C ASP A 636 31.58 -19.96 11.07
N PRO A 637 32.36 -21.06 11.12
CA PRO A 637 31.85 -22.39 11.43
C PRO A 637 31.10 -22.48 12.77
N GLU A 638 31.51 -21.69 13.76
CA GLU A 638 30.97 -21.67 15.13
C GLU A 638 29.53 -21.14 15.19
N ALA A 639 29.10 -20.35 14.20
CA ALA A 639 27.74 -19.82 14.11
C ALA A 639 26.68 -20.90 13.80
N ILE A 640 27.10 -22.07 13.29
CA ILE A 640 26.18 -23.12 12.82
C ILE A 640 25.26 -23.63 13.93
N GLY A 641 25.75 -23.79 15.16
CA GLY A 641 24.91 -24.25 16.27
C GLY A 641 23.81 -23.25 16.64
N THR A 642 24.16 -21.96 16.67
CA THR A 642 23.20 -20.86 16.89
C THR A 642 22.18 -20.78 15.75
N ALA A 643 22.65 -20.91 14.51
CA ALA A 643 21.78 -20.93 13.33
C ALA A 643 20.82 -22.13 13.35
N ALA A 644 21.31 -23.32 13.66
CA ALA A 644 20.51 -24.54 13.74
C ALA A 644 19.39 -24.41 14.77
N THR A 645 19.68 -23.80 15.92
CA THR A 645 18.71 -23.65 17.02
C THR A 645 17.68 -22.56 16.75
N HIS A 646 18.11 -21.40 16.25
CA HIS A 646 17.28 -20.17 16.29
C HIS A 646 16.89 -19.60 14.92
N ALA A 647 17.65 -19.87 13.86
CA ALA A 647 17.46 -19.16 12.60
C ALA A 647 16.21 -19.64 11.84
N ASP A 648 15.48 -18.69 11.27
CA ASP A 648 14.51 -18.92 10.19
C ASP A 648 15.21 -18.87 8.82
N VAL A 649 16.24 -18.02 8.71
CA VAL A 649 17.05 -17.83 7.51
C VAL A 649 18.53 -17.89 7.87
N VAL A 650 19.29 -18.70 7.15
CA VAL A 650 20.74 -18.80 7.29
C VAL A 650 21.40 -18.20 6.06
N ARG A 651 22.23 -17.17 6.27
CA ARG A 651 23.05 -16.59 5.21
C ARG A 651 24.40 -17.29 5.17
N VAL A 652 24.88 -17.70 4.00
CA VAL A 652 26.15 -18.42 3.86
C VAL A 652 27.05 -17.73 2.85
N SER A 653 28.36 -17.78 3.10
CA SER A 653 29.37 -17.41 2.11
C SER A 653 30.06 -18.66 1.59
N ALA A 654 30.18 -18.78 0.27
CA ALA A 654 30.81 -19.92 -0.38
C ALA A 654 31.53 -19.47 -1.66
N PRO A 655 32.74 -19.98 -1.96
CA PRO A 655 33.49 -19.58 -3.14
C PRO A 655 32.88 -20.09 -4.47
N ASP A 656 32.04 -21.13 -4.40
CA ASP A 656 31.40 -21.78 -5.56
C ASP A 656 30.11 -22.51 -5.13
N LEU A 657 29.34 -22.99 -6.12
CA LEU A 657 28.05 -23.64 -5.90
C LEU A 657 28.16 -25.00 -5.20
N ASP A 658 29.27 -25.72 -5.38
CA ASP A 658 29.46 -27.03 -4.73
C ASP A 658 29.74 -26.86 -3.24
N SER A 659 30.56 -25.87 -2.89
CA SER A 659 30.80 -25.45 -1.51
C SER A 659 29.52 -24.92 -0.88
N ALA A 660 28.72 -24.12 -1.60
CA ALA A 660 27.41 -23.65 -1.13
C ALA A 660 26.48 -24.83 -0.79
N ARG A 661 26.41 -25.83 -1.69
CA ARG A 661 25.62 -27.05 -1.47
C ARG A 661 26.10 -27.82 -0.23
N ALA A 662 27.41 -27.96 -0.06
CA ALA A 662 27.99 -28.65 1.10
C ALA A 662 27.66 -27.95 2.42
N ILE A 663 27.78 -26.61 2.46
CA ILE A 663 27.43 -25.81 3.65
C ILE A 663 25.94 -25.93 3.94
N ARG A 664 25.07 -25.82 2.92
CA ARG A 664 23.62 -26.01 3.07
C ARG A 664 23.28 -27.39 3.64
N SER A 665 23.90 -28.46 3.12
CA SER A 665 23.70 -29.81 3.64
C SER A 665 24.10 -29.93 5.11
N ARG A 666 25.21 -29.30 5.51
CA ARG A 666 25.65 -29.28 6.90
C ARG A 666 24.67 -28.53 7.80
N VAL A 667 24.26 -27.31 7.42
CA VAL A 667 23.29 -26.52 8.17
C VAL A 667 21.99 -27.30 8.37
N ARG A 668 21.47 -27.93 7.31
CA ARG A 668 20.24 -28.73 7.39
C ARG A 668 20.37 -29.97 8.29
N ALA A 669 21.54 -30.62 8.31
CA ALA A 669 21.79 -31.74 9.21
C ALA A 669 21.79 -31.28 10.67
N GLU A 670 22.43 -30.16 10.97
CA GLU A 670 22.51 -29.59 12.32
C GLU A 670 21.14 -29.08 12.80
N VAL A 671 20.33 -28.49 11.92
CA VAL A 671 18.92 -28.14 12.22
C VAL A 671 18.12 -29.39 12.62
N ALA A 672 18.29 -30.50 11.90
CA ALA A 672 17.64 -31.76 12.22
C ALA A 672 18.13 -32.35 13.56
N GLU A 673 19.44 -32.28 13.83
CA GLU A 673 20.01 -32.72 15.11
C GLU A 673 19.53 -31.86 16.30
N ALA A 674 19.27 -30.57 16.06
CA ALA A 674 18.63 -29.67 17.03
C ALA A 674 17.12 -29.92 17.20
N GLY A 675 16.54 -30.88 16.47
CA GLY A 675 15.14 -31.29 16.59
C GLY A 675 14.14 -30.38 15.86
N ARG A 676 14.61 -29.52 14.95
CA ARG A 676 13.78 -28.65 14.11
C ARG A 676 13.62 -29.25 12.70
N ASP A 677 12.55 -28.88 12.01
CA ASP A 677 12.35 -29.27 10.62
C ASP A 677 13.32 -28.48 9.71
N PRO A 678 14.25 -29.14 8.97
CA PRO A 678 15.14 -28.45 8.04
C PRO A 678 14.42 -27.72 6.90
N ASP A 679 13.17 -28.06 6.59
CA ASP A 679 12.37 -27.37 5.57
C ASP A 679 11.78 -26.04 6.07
N GLU A 680 11.76 -25.82 7.39
CA GLU A 680 11.42 -24.52 8.00
C GLU A 680 12.62 -23.57 8.13
N VAL A 681 13.78 -23.93 7.56
CA VAL A 681 14.99 -23.07 7.58
C VAL A 681 15.49 -22.87 6.15
N SER A 682 15.48 -21.61 5.70
CA SER A 682 15.98 -21.24 4.37
C SER A 682 17.47 -20.93 4.38
N VAL A 683 18.27 -21.55 3.51
CA VAL A 683 19.70 -21.26 3.36
C VAL A 683 19.95 -20.41 2.12
N LEU A 684 20.37 -19.15 2.32
CA LEU A 684 20.58 -18.18 1.25
C LEU A 684 22.08 -17.93 1.03
N LEU A 685 22.51 -17.96 -0.23
CA LEU A 685 23.89 -17.64 -0.60
C LEU A 685 24.06 -16.12 -0.72
N ASP A 686 25.04 -15.57 -0.01
CA ASP A 686 25.53 -14.21 -0.27
C ASP A 686 26.22 -14.18 -1.63
N LEU A 687 25.67 -13.46 -2.60
CA LEU A 687 26.18 -13.38 -3.97
C LEU A 687 26.75 -11.98 -4.23
N GLU A 688 28.07 -11.87 -4.33
CA GLU A 688 28.71 -10.60 -4.65
C GLU A 688 28.51 -10.25 -6.12
N VAL A 689 28.01 -9.05 -6.41
CA VAL A 689 27.72 -8.63 -7.78
C VAL A 689 28.31 -7.26 -8.11
N LEU A 690 28.89 -7.16 -9.31
CA LEU A 690 29.19 -5.90 -9.98
C LEU A 690 28.70 -5.99 -11.42
N LEU A 691 27.67 -5.21 -11.72
CA LEU A 691 26.94 -5.28 -12.98
C LEU A 691 27.28 -4.09 -13.86
N ALA A 692 27.38 -4.36 -15.16
CA ALA A 692 27.50 -3.36 -16.21
C ALA A 692 26.85 -3.91 -17.48
N ALA A 693 26.85 -3.12 -18.56
CA ALA A 693 26.30 -3.53 -19.86
C ALA A 693 26.91 -4.85 -20.39
N ASP A 694 28.19 -5.10 -20.09
CA ASP A 694 28.88 -6.35 -20.40
C ASP A 694 30.00 -6.64 -19.39
N GLY A 695 30.56 -7.86 -19.43
CA GLY A 695 31.63 -8.27 -18.52
C GLY A 695 32.97 -7.55 -18.71
N ALA A 696 33.23 -6.94 -19.87
CA ALA A 696 34.44 -6.12 -20.04
C ALA A 696 34.31 -4.79 -19.29
N ALA A 697 33.14 -4.15 -19.39
CA ALA A 697 32.82 -2.94 -18.64
C ALA A 697 32.81 -3.19 -17.12
N ALA A 698 32.18 -4.29 -16.67
CA ALA A 698 32.16 -4.63 -15.24
C ALA A 698 33.58 -4.87 -14.68
N ARG A 699 34.44 -5.57 -15.42
CA ARG A 699 35.85 -5.77 -15.03
C ARG A 699 36.67 -4.48 -15.07
N ALA A 700 36.36 -3.55 -15.96
CA ALA A 700 37.01 -2.24 -15.99
C ALA A 700 36.68 -1.44 -14.72
N VAL A 701 35.41 -1.43 -14.31
CA VAL A 701 34.98 -0.79 -13.05
C VAL A 701 35.64 -1.46 -11.85
N LEU A 702 35.69 -2.80 -11.80
CA LEU A 702 36.39 -3.50 -10.71
C LEU A 702 37.89 -3.13 -10.67
N GLY A 703 38.54 -3.06 -11.82
CA GLY A 703 39.95 -2.65 -11.91
C GLY A 703 40.20 -1.22 -11.43
N GLU A 704 39.26 -0.31 -11.68
CA GLU A 704 39.32 1.07 -11.16
C GLU A 704 39.14 1.10 -9.64
N LEU A 705 38.15 0.36 -9.12
CA LEU A 705 37.90 0.19 -7.69
C LEU A 705 39.11 -0.40 -6.97
N ASP A 706 39.70 -1.48 -7.48
CA ASP A 706 40.90 -2.12 -6.95
C ASP A 706 42.11 -1.16 -7.02
N GLY A 707 42.24 -0.41 -8.11
CA GLY A 707 43.27 0.62 -8.27
C GLY A 707 43.15 1.72 -7.21
N TRP A 708 41.94 2.13 -6.88
CA TRP A 708 41.65 3.08 -5.80
C TRP A 708 41.88 2.52 -4.40
N ALA A 709 41.61 1.22 -4.19
CA ALA A 709 41.91 0.52 -2.94
C ALA A 709 43.40 0.22 -2.76
N GLY A 710 44.19 0.33 -3.84
CA GLY A 710 45.64 0.07 -3.86
C GLY A 710 46.02 -1.40 -4.05
N ALA A 711 45.04 -2.31 -4.06
CA ALA A 711 45.20 -3.73 -4.34
C ALA A 711 43.85 -4.37 -4.67
N ALA A 712 43.89 -5.55 -5.29
CA ALA A 712 42.70 -6.35 -5.56
C ALA A 712 42.00 -6.75 -4.25
N VAL A 713 40.71 -6.46 -4.12
CA VAL A 713 39.93 -6.83 -2.94
C VAL A 713 39.37 -8.25 -3.13
N PRO A 714 39.76 -9.23 -2.29
CA PRO A 714 39.31 -10.61 -2.42
C PRO A 714 37.80 -10.71 -2.25
N ALA A 715 37.20 -11.67 -2.95
CA ALA A 715 35.79 -12.01 -2.77
C ALA A 715 35.60 -12.73 -1.44
N ARG A 716 34.56 -12.34 -0.69
CA ARG A 716 34.18 -13.00 0.57
C ARG A 716 33.25 -14.19 0.32
N SER A 717 32.55 -14.16 -0.81
CA SER A 717 31.68 -15.23 -1.31
C SER A 717 31.79 -15.31 -2.84
N LEU A 718 30.99 -16.16 -3.47
CA LEU A 718 30.87 -16.28 -4.91
C LEU A 718 30.58 -14.89 -5.51
N ARG A 719 31.41 -14.47 -6.46
CA ARG A 719 31.37 -13.14 -7.07
C ARG A 719 31.11 -13.24 -8.57
N VAL A 720 30.16 -12.46 -9.05
CA VAL A 720 29.89 -12.26 -10.47
C VAL A 720 30.21 -10.82 -10.87
N VAL A 721 31.08 -10.67 -11.87
CA VAL A 721 31.50 -9.38 -12.44
C VAL A 721 31.19 -9.44 -13.92
N GLY A 722 30.00 -9.02 -14.31
CA GLY A 722 29.42 -9.44 -15.58
C GLY A 722 28.13 -8.72 -15.97
N ALA A 723 27.50 -9.24 -17.02
CA ALA A 723 26.18 -8.78 -17.45
C ALA A 723 25.06 -9.34 -16.54
N PRO A 724 23.90 -8.66 -16.44
CA PRO A 724 22.74 -9.12 -15.66
C PRO A 724 22.30 -10.57 -15.95
N GLY A 725 22.36 -11.00 -17.21
CA GLY A 725 22.01 -12.36 -17.62
C GLY A 725 22.90 -13.44 -17.00
N GLU A 726 24.20 -13.16 -16.78
CA GLU A 726 25.13 -14.12 -16.15
C GLU A 726 24.75 -14.37 -14.68
N VAL A 727 24.26 -13.34 -13.98
CA VAL A 727 23.73 -13.48 -12.62
C VAL A 727 22.47 -14.32 -12.60
N ALA A 728 21.54 -14.07 -13.53
CA ALA A 728 20.30 -14.85 -13.64
C ALA A 728 20.58 -16.33 -13.94
N ASP A 729 21.52 -16.63 -14.85
CA ASP A 729 21.95 -18.00 -15.18
C ASP A 729 22.52 -18.72 -13.95
N LEU A 730 23.36 -18.04 -13.17
CA LEU A 730 23.96 -18.60 -11.96
C LEU A 730 22.89 -18.89 -10.89
N ILE A 731 21.93 -17.97 -10.70
CA ILE A 731 20.83 -18.16 -9.74
C ILE A 731 19.97 -19.35 -10.14
N GLU A 732 19.60 -19.46 -11.41
CA GLU A 732 18.84 -20.60 -11.94
C GLU A 732 19.58 -21.92 -11.74
N GLN A 733 20.88 -21.97 -12.08
CA GLN A 733 21.71 -23.16 -11.90
C GLN A 733 21.84 -23.55 -10.43
N GLY A 734 22.14 -22.59 -9.56
CA GLY A 734 22.31 -22.82 -8.12
C GLY A 734 21.02 -23.31 -7.46
N PHE A 735 19.90 -22.65 -7.75
CA PHE A 735 18.59 -23.01 -7.22
C PHE A 735 18.15 -24.40 -7.69
N ARG A 736 18.19 -24.68 -9.00
CA ARG A 736 17.76 -25.97 -9.56
C ARG A 736 18.64 -27.14 -9.13
N SER A 737 19.91 -26.88 -8.81
CA SER A 737 20.84 -27.90 -8.31
C SER A 737 20.80 -28.06 -6.79
N GLY A 738 19.94 -27.32 -6.09
CA GLY A 738 19.80 -27.36 -4.63
C GLY A 738 21.02 -26.83 -3.87
N ALA A 739 21.83 -25.96 -4.49
CA ALA A 739 22.99 -25.35 -3.84
C ALA A 739 22.59 -24.37 -2.74
N PHE A 740 21.43 -23.71 -2.90
CA PHE A 740 20.83 -22.78 -1.96
C PHE A 740 19.31 -22.72 -2.18
N ASP A 741 18.59 -22.17 -1.20
CA ASP A 741 17.15 -21.90 -1.25
C ASP A 741 16.83 -20.51 -1.82
N GLY A 742 17.85 -19.67 -1.96
CA GLY A 742 17.79 -18.34 -2.55
C GLY A 742 19.12 -17.59 -2.41
N VAL A 743 19.13 -16.29 -2.71
CA VAL A 743 20.32 -15.44 -2.66
C VAL A 743 20.06 -14.13 -1.92
N VAL A 744 21.11 -13.66 -1.23
CA VAL A 744 21.22 -12.26 -0.81
C VAL A 744 22.21 -11.60 -1.76
N PHE A 745 21.72 -10.72 -2.63
CA PHE A 745 22.57 -9.90 -3.46
C PHE A 745 23.43 -9.00 -2.57
N ALA A 746 24.74 -9.03 -2.82
CA ALA A 746 25.71 -8.22 -2.10
C ALA A 746 26.46 -7.32 -3.10
N PRO A 747 25.89 -6.16 -3.47
CA PRO A 747 26.49 -5.31 -4.48
C PRO A 747 27.87 -4.81 -4.05
N LEU A 748 28.85 -4.89 -4.95
CA LEU A 748 30.15 -4.27 -4.73
C LEU A 748 30.05 -2.74 -4.73
N ALA A 749 29.05 -2.18 -5.41
CA ALA A 749 28.79 -0.75 -5.49
C ALA A 749 27.28 -0.43 -5.41
N LEU A 750 26.95 0.58 -4.61
CA LEU A 750 25.60 1.14 -4.42
C LEU A 750 25.62 2.65 -4.72
N PRO A 751 24.49 3.22 -5.22
CA PRO A 751 23.21 2.57 -5.49
C PRO A 751 23.15 1.84 -6.85
N GLY A 752 24.10 2.05 -7.76
CA GLY A 752 24.04 1.52 -9.13
C GLY A 752 23.87 0.00 -9.24
N GLY A 753 24.49 -0.78 -8.35
CA GLY A 753 24.31 -2.23 -8.32
C GLY A 753 22.88 -2.64 -7.96
N LEU A 754 22.23 -1.96 -7.00
CA LEU A 754 20.83 -2.20 -6.66
C LEU A 754 19.90 -1.82 -7.82
N ILE A 755 20.17 -0.71 -8.49
CA ILE A 755 19.41 -0.29 -9.68
C ILE A 755 19.49 -1.38 -10.76
N SER A 756 20.69 -1.85 -11.08
CA SER A 756 20.90 -2.90 -12.10
C SER A 756 20.26 -4.24 -11.70
N ILE A 757 20.26 -4.61 -10.42
CA ILE A 757 19.54 -5.80 -9.95
C ILE A 757 18.05 -5.67 -10.26
N VAL A 758 17.45 -4.55 -9.86
CA VAL A 758 16.00 -4.33 -9.99
C VAL A 758 15.57 -4.16 -11.45
N GLU A 759 16.33 -3.43 -12.25
CA GLU A 759 15.95 -3.07 -13.62
C GLU A 759 16.37 -4.13 -14.64
N ASP A 760 17.45 -4.89 -14.39
CA ASP A 760 18.02 -5.79 -15.40
C ASP A 760 18.08 -7.27 -14.98
N VAL A 761 18.25 -7.60 -13.68
CA VAL A 761 18.36 -9.00 -13.23
C VAL A 761 16.99 -9.59 -12.89
N LEU A 762 16.19 -8.90 -12.07
CA LEU A 762 14.90 -9.39 -11.60
C LEU A 762 13.90 -9.63 -12.75
N PRO A 763 13.81 -8.80 -13.80
CA PRO A 763 12.95 -9.09 -14.94
C PRO A 763 13.33 -10.38 -15.66
N VAL A 764 14.63 -10.65 -15.84
CA VAL A 764 15.12 -11.88 -16.46
C VAL A 764 14.78 -13.11 -15.60
N LEU A 765 14.86 -12.99 -14.28
CA LEU A 765 14.43 -14.06 -13.37
C LEU A 765 12.91 -14.26 -13.41
N ALA A 766 12.13 -13.19 -13.52
CA ALA A 766 10.67 -13.25 -13.61
C ALA A 766 10.21 -13.95 -14.90
N GLU A 767 10.83 -13.65 -16.06
CA GLU A 767 10.59 -14.35 -17.33
C GLU A 767 10.84 -15.86 -17.24
N ARG A 768 11.74 -16.28 -16.33
CA ARG A 768 12.08 -17.69 -16.06
C ARG A 768 11.22 -18.32 -14.96
N GLY A 769 10.27 -17.58 -14.38
CA GLY A 769 9.44 -18.02 -13.26
C GLY A 769 10.20 -18.16 -11.93
N LEU A 770 11.33 -17.47 -11.79
CA LEU A 770 12.21 -17.50 -10.61
C LEU A 770 12.10 -16.23 -9.74
N ALA A 771 11.37 -15.22 -10.18
CA ALA A 771 11.05 -14.03 -9.40
C ALA A 771 9.57 -13.66 -9.62
N GLU A 772 8.98 -13.00 -8.63
CA GLU A 772 7.65 -12.41 -8.76
C GLU A 772 7.76 -11.03 -9.42
N THR A 773 6.77 -10.69 -10.21
CA THR A 773 6.55 -9.31 -10.64
C THR A 773 6.07 -8.44 -9.47
N ALA A 774 6.26 -7.13 -9.58
CA ALA A 774 5.76 -6.16 -8.58
C ALA A 774 4.25 -6.29 -8.31
N VAL A 775 3.46 -6.65 -9.33
CA VAL A 775 2.01 -6.85 -9.24
C VAL A 775 1.68 -8.13 -8.46
N GLU A 776 2.33 -9.25 -8.78
CA GLU A 776 2.18 -10.51 -8.03
C GLU A 776 2.55 -10.32 -6.55
N ARG A 777 3.60 -9.55 -6.30
CA ARG A 777 4.05 -9.22 -4.94
C ARG A 777 3.05 -8.38 -4.17
N ALA A 778 2.51 -7.32 -4.78
CA ALA A 778 1.49 -6.51 -4.14
C ALA A 778 0.26 -7.36 -3.75
N ASN A 779 -0.10 -8.33 -4.59
CA ASN A 779 -1.18 -9.28 -4.29
C ASN A 779 -0.82 -10.26 -3.18
N ALA A 780 0.40 -10.81 -3.17
CA ALA A 780 0.87 -11.69 -2.11
C ALA A 780 0.87 -10.98 -0.74
N VAL A 781 1.36 -9.73 -0.67
CA VAL A 781 1.44 -8.91 0.55
C VAL A 781 0.06 -8.66 1.16
N ARG A 782 -0.98 -8.47 0.33
CA ARG A 782 -2.36 -8.34 0.80
C ARG A 782 -2.93 -9.61 1.44
N SER A 783 -2.36 -10.77 1.10
CA SER A 783 -2.87 -12.09 1.53
C SER A 783 -1.99 -12.79 2.57
N GLN A 784 -0.71 -12.41 2.71
CA GLN A 784 0.31 -13.15 3.48
C GLN A 784 1.35 -12.22 4.14
N GLY A 785 1.70 -12.48 5.40
CA GLY A 785 2.79 -11.80 6.12
C GLY A 785 4.19 -12.20 5.61
N LEU A 786 5.25 -11.52 6.09
CA LEU A 786 6.62 -11.77 5.64
C LEU A 786 7.06 -13.25 5.82
N ARG A 787 6.80 -13.86 6.98
CA ARG A 787 7.08 -15.29 7.22
C ARG A 787 6.44 -16.20 6.16
N ALA A 788 5.15 -16.00 5.88
CA ALA A 788 4.40 -16.81 4.92
C ALA A 788 5.00 -16.72 3.50
N ARG A 789 5.44 -15.53 3.07
CA ARG A 789 6.10 -15.35 1.77
C ARG A 789 7.46 -16.06 1.65
N LEU A 790 8.12 -16.35 2.78
CA LEU A 790 9.34 -17.15 2.80
C LEU A 790 9.07 -18.66 2.87
N GLY A 791 7.80 -19.07 2.96
CA GLY A 791 7.38 -20.46 3.12
C GLY A 791 7.33 -20.92 4.58
N LEU A 792 7.34 -19.98 5.53
CA LEU A 792 7.27 -20.28 6.96
C LEU A 792 5.83 -20.13 7.48
N PRO A 793 5.49 -20.70 8.65
CA PRO A 793 4.22 -20.42 9.30
C PRO A 793 3.97 -18.92 9.45
N ALA A 794 2.76 -18.47 9.08
CA ALA A 794 2.41 -17.05 9.02
C ALA A 794 2.62 -16.32 10.36
N ARG A 795 2.45 -17.04 11.47
CA ARG A 795 2.85 -16.62 12.81
C ARG A 795 3.63 -17.74 13.48
N ALA A 796 4.72 -17.41 14.15
CA ALA A 796 5.43 -18.36 15.01
C ALA A 796 4.50 -18.81 16.15
N ALA A 797 4.55 -20.10 16.52
CA ALA A 797 3.79 -20.61 17.65
C ALA A 797 4.38 -20.10 18.98
N SER A 798 3.53 -19.77 19.95
CA SER A 798 4.02 -19.43 21.29
C SER A 798 4.45 -20.70 22.00
N ARG A 799 5.57 -20.66 22.73
CA ARG A 799 5.95 -21.75 23.65
C ARG A 799 4.90 -22.07 24.72
N PHE A 800 3.99 -21.13 25.00
CA PHE A 800 2.89 -21.30 25.95
C PHE A 800 1.56 -21.65 25.28
N ALA A 801 1.50 -21.78 23.95
CA ALA A 801 0.31 -22.25 23.27
C ALA A 801 0.00 -23.69 23.74
N ALA A 802 -1.14 -23.88 24.42
CA ALA A 802 -1.58 -25.20 24.80
C ALA A 802 -1.78 -26.06 23.55
N ALA A 803 -1.27 -27.29 23.55
CA ALA A 803 -1.69 -28.29 22.57
C ALA A 803 -3.21 -28.47 22.72
N GLU A 804 -3.99 -28.03 21.73
CA GLU A 804 -5.44 -28.25 21.72
C GLU A 804 -5.71 -29.76 21.77
N GLU A 805 -6.10 -30.29 22.93
CA GLU A 805 -6.73 -31.61 22.98
C GLU A 805 -8.04 -31.54 22.18
N PRO A 806 -8.30 -32.49 21.26
CA PRO A 806 -9.52 -32.48 20.48
C PRO A 806 -10.72 -32.67 21.42
N VAL A 807 -11.56 -31.64 21.52
CA VAL A 807 -12.79 -31.68 22.32
C VAL A 807 -13.69 -32.77 21.74
N SER A 808 -13.73 -33.91 22.42
CA SER A 808 -14.63 -35.02 22.14
C SER A 808 -16.08 -34.53 22.21
N SER A 809 -16.76 -34.56 21.05
CA SER A 809 -18.18 -34.28 20.93
C SER A 809 -19.01 -35.42 21.54
N ALA A 810 -19.28 -35.35 22.84
CA ALA A 810 -20.34 -36.14 23.47
C ALA A 810 -21.61 -35.28 23.60
N PRO A 811 -22.81 -35.78 23.25
CA PRO A 811 -24.03 -34.98 23.28
C PRO A 811 -24.50 -34.75 24.72
N ILE A 812 -24.82 -33.50 25.05
CA ILE A 812 -25.43 -33.14 26.33
C ILE A 812 -26.90 -33.61 26.32
N GLU A 813 -27.20 -34.65 27.11
CA GLU A 813 -28.58 -35.00 27.46
C GLU A 813 -29.17 -33.94 28.39
N LYS A 814 -30.34 -33.41 27.99
CA LYS A 814 -31.19 -32.59 28.84
C LYS A 814 -31.82 -33.45 29.94
N THR A 815 -31.53 -33.15 31.20
CA THR A 815 -32.44 -33.46 32.30
C THR A 815 -32.75 -32.20 33.10
N ALA A 816 -34.05 -31.96 33.26
CA ALA A 816 -34.62 -30.85 33.99
C ALA A 816 -35.11 -31.29 35.37
N VAL A 817 -35.05 -30.35 36.31
CA VAL A 817 -35.81 -30.20 37.56
C VAL A 817 -35.37 -31.02 38.78
N GLY A 818 -35.09 -30.28 39.86
CA GLY A 818 -35.09 -30.75 41.24
C GLY A 818 -34.69 -29.65 42.23
N THR A 819 -35.68 -28.92 42.75
CA THR A 819 -35.63 -28.03 43.93
C THR A 819 -35.10 -28.74 45.18
N ASP A 820 -34.28 -28.10 46.02
CA ASP A 820 -34.68 -27.59 47.36
C ASP A 820 -33.49 -27.11 48.22
N ASP A 821 -33.83 -26.17 49.12
CA ASP A 821 -33.16 -25.51 50.24
C ASP A 821 -31.84 -26.04 50.84
N ARG A 822 -30.94 -25.10 51.20
CA ARG A 822 -30.69 -24.75 52.61
C ARG A 822 -29.80 -23.52 52.82
N GLN A 823 -30.31 -22.61 53.64
CA GLN A 823 -29.62 -21.54 54.34
C GLN A 823 -28.68 -22.04 55.46
N LYS A 824 -27.71 -21.16 55.78
CA LYS A 824 -27.06 -20.86 57.08
C LYS A 824 -25.76 -21.57 57.51
N GLU A 825 -24.74 -20.72 57.52
CA GLU A 825 -23.81 -20.38 58.62
C GLU A 825 -22.70 -21.37 59.03
N GLN A 826 -21.58 -20.72 59.42
CA GLN A 826 -20.54 -21.14 60.36
C GLN A 826 -19.20 -21.68 59.84
N THR A 827 -18.20 -20.81 60.01
CA THR A 827 -16.88 -21.01 60.68
C THR A 827 -15.64 -20.95 59.79
N ARG A 828 -14.83 -19.91 60.11
CA ARG A 828 -13.40 -19.67 59.85
C ARG A 828 -12.96 -19.18 58.48
#